data_AF-A0A7M7R0U6-F1
#
_entry.id   AF-A0A7M7R0U6-F1
#
_cell.length_a   1.000
_cell.length_b   1.000
_cell.length_c   1.000
_cell.angle_alpha   90.00
_cell.angle_beta   90.00
_cell.angle_gamma   90.00
#
_symmetry.space_group_name_H-M   'P 1'
#
loop_
_entity.id
_entity.type
_entity.pdbx_description
1 polymer ?
#
loop_
_entity_poly.entity_id
_entity_poly.type
_entity_poly.pdbx_seq_one_letter_code
_entity_poly.pdbx_strand_id
1 'polypeptide(L)'
;MVKKNTKLRRNSEQRCISTSNLQPREDRAAEALTTFPPLSLEVRYPDTAILLLKSPEKPILLAAAAALAQYGEKARKNLEALFDLDITDSVLGLIRHEDVFTRRFALKLLALMSAVPNVRTHLLEANTYIEFFTEMLVSESDVFLQEFASRILAELSSDPSGSASFSDKFEDLSFLFEKIKAEDPDVKKNCMEIVVNLLKDFRGFDLVTRSKDLSFQAVYELFKQPYPIMQQLSLDGVERLVMHNADDWLQETFRRSDGLGHLLDILDQEEWKDLHVKALRVLGLACDNNKTSELMNSSDGTKLLLGFLEKTPDEELKHRALSILVRLADGVNGRRVLHSRGLTDHLLKYLEVDKAKSEVQATVCLGIAKMSQYNPANEEIARANPVNYILNLLNNEQTGWTERQTAAFALKELFSCDYQNCINFIDSDGQKHLMRMVNRPETDVPWETQVTVVQAISAIADYPSLAYDLIDLDLFSALCSAIEPDSTAPADLKIAGIDALCRFSSISSARRLLIHAKLPQKLCHLVTCPDHPIPVREAGIRLVLLLCAEPLFAQLCVQQGLLVCLLKNRGAASRNIPTWAACVEALFSADLPVKFAYTGRLALHDVTRDGFYAMRRSSCPFPVLEELFRLKLCPLEPIYVANFADGPEPDDEEDDEYLASKRAAFDAARATMRRESQARGIRVSEGTINAWLELKFGRLQPDPQLQSYLRMFRAELAVVEGRGDGDPTIPSPSLVHVSKISSRARLLGDFVSRQLSGVSPNNGSCVDQQLELHLRAIKDNIETSVIPLGQLRVGSYLERAMLFKVMADRIGLPACLVRGRYGRSWIEIASPMLSEAANDERLPAKFLRENYIVDLMEQPGDLIPIGSARSQRYREQRTCCDFTCCG
;
A
#
# COMPACT_ATOMS: atom_id res chain seq x y z
N MET A 1 -41.86 13.04 120.99
CA MET A 1 -41.79 14.49 121.26
C MET A 1 -42.25 15.24 120.01
N VAL A 2 -42.83 16.40 120.24
CA VAL A 2 -43.89 17.05 119.45
C VAL A 2 -43.34 18.09 118.45
N LYS A 3 -44.20 18.42 117.46
CA LYS A 3 -44.27 19.64 116.60
C LYS A 3 -43.40 19.61 115.34
N LYS A 4 -43.80 20.17 114.18
CA LYS A 4 -45.02 20.71 113.54
C LYS A 4 -44.48 21.65 112.44
N ASN A 5 -44.95 21.47 111.21
CA ASN A 5 -45.28 22.47 110.18
C ASN A 5 -44.40 23.72 109.96
N THR A 6 -44.02 23.97 108.69
CA THR A 6 -44.67 24.93 107.75
C THR A 6 -43.94 24.91 106.38
N LYS A 7 -44.59 24.56 105.26
CA LYS A 7 -45.31 25.39 104.23
C LYS A 7 -44.42 26.21 103.27
N LEU A 8 -44.43 25.88 101.96
CA LEU A 8 -45.04 26.65 100.82
C LEU A 8 -44.32 26.49 99.44
N ARG A 9 -45.09 26.01 98.43
CA ARG A 9 -45.27 26.42 96.99
C ARG A 9 -44.04 26.82 96.12
N ARG A 10 -43.93 26.56 94.80
CA ARG A 10 -44.73 25.95 93.71
C ARG A 10 -43.83 25.84 92.44
N ASN A 11 -44.18 24.93 91.51
CA ASN A 11 -43.82 24.84 90.07
C ASN A 11 -42.37 24.42 89.75
N SER A 12 -42.03 23.59 88.75
CA SER A 12 -42.67 23.24 87.46
C SER A 12 -42.29 21.82 86.98
N GLU A 13 -43.25 21.18 86.30
CA GLU A 13 -43.12 20.31 85.10
C GLU A 13 -42.03 19.21 85.00
N GLN A 14 -42.43 17.93 85.06
CA GLN A 14 -42.55 17.08 83.86
C GLN A 14 -43.26 15.74 84.16
N ARG A 15 -43.97 15.27 83.13
CA ARG A 15 -45.12 14.34 83.09
C ARG A 15 -44.86 12.91 83.58
N CYS A 16 -45.85 12.33 84.25
CA CYS A 16 -45.98 10.89 84.54
C CYS A 16 -46.32 10.08 83.29
N ILE A 17 -45.73 8.88 83.14
CA ILE A 17 -46.42 7.62 82.78
C ILE A 17 -45.68 6.44 83.48
N SER A 18 -46.44 5.53 84.11
CA SER A 18 -46.07 4.23 84.71
C SER A 18 -45.43 3.25 83.69
N THR A 19 -44.61 2.25 84.03
CA THR A 19 -44.99 0.94 84.60
C THR A 19 -43.76 0.01 84.78
N SER A 20 -43.80 -0.84 85.82
CA SER A 20 -43.26 -2.22 85.94
C SER A 20 -41.88 -2.60 85.34
N ASN A 21 -40.89 -2.90 86.21
CA ASN A 21 -39.77 -3.78 85.89
C ASN A 21 -39.62 -4.86 86.97
N LEU A 22 -40.28 -6.01 86.75
CA LEU A 22 -39.98 -7.28 87.41
C LEU A 22 -39.00 -8.03 86.49
N GLN A 23 -37.76 -8.25 86.94
CA GLN A 23 -36.90 -9.26 86.33
C GLN A 23 -37.41 -10.65 86.77
N PRO A 24 -37.59 -11.62 85.85
CA PRO A 24 -37.91 -12.99 86.23
C PRO A 24 -36.68 -13.65 86.86
N ARG A 25 -36.86 -14.34 87.99
CA ARG A 25 -35.91 -15.37 88.44
C ARG A 25 -36.17 -16.62 87.62
N GLU A 26 -35.21 -17.03 86.79
CA GLU A 26 -35.21 -18.33 86.12
C GLU A 26 -34.99 -19.44 87.14
N ASP A 27 -35.94 -20.37 87.21
CA ASP A 27 -35.95 -21.49 88.14
C ASP A 27 -35.12 -22.65 87.56
N ARG A 28 -33.80 -22.66 87.79
CA ARG A 28 -32.85 -23.67 87.25
C ARG A 28 -33.19 -25.12 87.63
N ALA A 29 -34.07 -25.34 88.60
CA ALA A 29 -34.52 -26.67 89.00
C ALA A 29 -35.61 -27.26 88.06
N ALA A 30 -36.32 -26.42 87.30
CA ALA A 30 -37.37 -26.87 86.39
C ALA A 30 -36.83 -27.33 85.02
N GLU A 31 -35.75 -26.73 84.52
CA GLU A 31 -35.07 -27.15 83.27
C GLU A 31 -34.34 -28.50 83.40
N ALA A 32 -33.90 -28.86 84.61
CA ALA A 32 -33.21 -30.11 84.88
C ALA A 32 -34.14 -31.35 84.83
N LEU A 33 -35.46 -31.17 84.86
CA LEU A 33 -36.46 -32.25 84.78
C LEU A 33 -36.89 -32.57 83.33
N THR A 34 -36.60 -31.68 82.38
CA THR A 34 -37.03 -31.77 80.97
C THR A 34 -35.89 -31.96 79.97
N THR A 35 -34.63 -31.96 80.44
CA THR A 35 -33.44 -32.10 79.60
C THR A 35 -32.69 -33.40 79.95
N PHE A 36 -32.22 -34.13 78.93
CA PHE A 36 -31.41 -35.33 79.15
C PHE A 36 -29.94 -34.94 79.42
N PRO A 37 -29.16 -35.77 80.14
CA PRO A 37 -27.75 -35.50 80.40
C PRO A 37 -26.96 -35.31 79.09
N PRO A 38 -25.98 -34.40 79.04
CA PRO A 38 -25.23 -34.12 77.82
C PRO A 38 -24.60 -35.38 77.22
N LEU A 39 -24.89 -35.65 75.95
CA LEU A 39 -24.39 -36.80 75.20
C LEU A 39 -23.21 -36.39 74.32
N SER A 40 -22.08 -37.06 74.50
CA SER A 40 -20.90 -36.90 73.65
C SER A 40 -20.99 -37.85 72.45
N LEU A 41 -21.12 -37.29 71.24
CA LEU A 41 -21.14 -38.03 69.97
C LEU A 41 -19.81 -37.86 69.24
N GLU A 42 -19.14 -38.96 68.92
CA GLU A 42 -17.96 -38.95 68.05
C GLU A 42 -18.40 -39.16 66.59
N VAL A 43 -18.22 -38.13 65.76
CA VAL A 43 -18.62 -38.15 64.34
C VAL A 43 -17.37 -38.22 63.46
N ARG A 44 -17.25 -39.31 62.68
CA ARG A 44 -16.08 -39.56 61.80
C ARG A 44 -16.38 -39.51 60.31
N TYR A 45 -17.65 -39.58 59.91
CA TYR A 45 -18.08 -39.62 58.51
C TYR A 45 -18.79 -38.32 58.11
N PRO A 46 -18.52 -37.78 56.90
CA PRO A 46 -19.13 -36.53 56.44
C PRO A 46 -20.65 -36.65 56.33
N ASP A 47 -21.20 -37.78 55.90
CA ASP A 47 -22.64 -38.05 55.78
C ASP A 47 -23.37 -37.82 57.11
N THR A 48 -22.77 -38.29 58.21
CA THR A 48 -23.32 -38.13 59.56
C THR A 48 -23.25 -36.67 60.00
N ALA A 49 -22.16 -35.96 59.70
CA ALA A 49 -22.04 -34.54 59.98
C ALA A 49 -23.04 -33.69 59.17
N ILE A 50 -23.35 -34.08 57.93
CA ILE A 50 -24.36 -33.41 57.09
C ILE A 50 -25.75 -33.50 57.74
N LEU A 51 -26.12 -34.66 58.30
CA LEU A 51 -27.39 -34.80 59.02
C LEU A 51 -27.49 -33.85 60.22
N LEU A 52 -26.37 -33.60 60.91
CA LEU A 52 -26.31 -32.71 62.07
C LEU A 52 -26.47 -31.23 61.71
N LEU A 53 -26.36 -30.85 60.44
CA LEU A 53 -26.66 -29.48 59.98
C LEU A 53 -28.13 -29.09 60.18
N LYS A 54 -29.03 -30.07 60.32
CA LYS A 54 -30.46 -29.86 60.61
C LYS A 54 -30.79 -29.84 62.11
N SER A 55 -29.77 -29.95 62.98
CA SER A 55 -29.97 -29.97 64.43
C SER A 55 -30.52 -28.63 64.93
N PRO A 56 -31.56 -28.61 65.78
CA PRO A 56 -32.01 -27.39 66.46
C PRO A 56 -31.00 -26.93 67.53
N GLU A 57 -30.08 -27.81 67.95
CA GLU A 57 -29.04 -27.48 68.92
C GLU A 57 -27.89 -26.73 68.25
N LYS A 58 -27.87 -25.41 68.46
CA LYS A 58 -26.86 -24.51 67.90
C LYS A 58 -25.40 -24.98 68.07
N PRO A 59 -24.95 -25.50 69.24
CA PRO A 59 -23.57 -25.99 69.38
C PRO A 59 -23.26 -27.19 68.47
N ILE A 60 -24.23 -28.09 68.27
CA ILE A 60 -24.10 -29.27 67.41
C ILE A 60 -24.03 -28.84 65.94
N LEU A 61 -24.95 -27.95 65.53
CA LEU A 61 -24.98 -27.41 64.17
C LEU A 61 -23.67 -26.70 63.82
N LEU A 62 -23.17 -25.84 64.71
CA LEU A 62 -21.90 -25.14 64.54
C LEU A 62 -20.71 -26.10 64.46
N ALA A 63 -20.65 -27.10 65.34
CA ALA A 63 -19.59 -28.10 65.32
C ALA A 63 -19.60 -28.91 64.02
N ALA A 64 -20.79 -29.27 63.53
CA ALA A 64 -20.95 -29.97 62.26
C ALA A 64 -20.50 -29.12 61.07
N ALA A 65 -20.96 -27.86 60.97
CA ALA A 65 -20.57 -26.94 59.89
C ALA A 65 -19.06 -26.67 59.90
N ALA A 66 -18.47 -26.47 61.08
CA ALA A 66 -17.03 -26.28 61.23
C ALA A 66 -16.23 -27.54 60.85
N ALA A 67 -16.66 -28.72 61.27
CA ALA A 67 -16.00 -29.98 60.93
C ALA A 67 -16.07 -30.28 59.43
N LEU A 68 -17.20 -29.98 58.77
CA LEU A 68 -17.37 -30.13 57.33
C LEU A 68 -16.51 -29.13 56.55
N ALA A 69 -16.43 -27.87 57.00
CA ALA A 69 -15.51 -26.89 56.42
C ALA A 69 -14.05 -27.36 56.52
N GLN A 70 -13.62 -27.86 57.69
CA GLN A 70 -12.28 -28.42 57.87
C GLN A 70 -12.05 -29.68 57.02
N TYR A 71 -13.06 -30.52 56.83
CA TYR A 71 -12.97 -31.68 55.95
C TYR A 71 -12.76 -31.27 54.49
N GLY A 72 -13.52 -30.29 54.01
CA GLY A 72 -13.38 -29.75 52.65
C GLY A 72 -12.03 -29.07 52.40
N GLU A 73 -11.52 -28.34 53.38
CA GLU A 73 -10.24 -27.62 53.31
C GLU A 73 -9.03 -28.55 53.08
N LYS A 74 -9.12 -29.83 53.47
CA LYS A 74 -8.02 -30.80 53.35
C LYS A 74 -7.68 -31.19 51.91
N ALA A 75 -8.67 -31.28 51.03
CA ALA A 75 -8.46 -31.73 49.65
C ALA A 75 -9.66 -31.41 48.75
N ARG A 76 -9.39 -31.08 47.49
CA ARG A 76 -10.44 -30.88 46.48
C ARG A 76 -11.40 -32.07 46.32
N LYS A 77 -10.87 -33.31 46.37
CA LYS A 77 -11.67 -34.54 46.32
C LYS A 77 -12.68 -34.64 47.46
N ASN A 78 -12.39 -34.02 48.61
CA ASN A 78 -13.34 -34.00 49.73
C ASN A 78 -14.52 -33.09 49.42
N LEU A 79 -14.29 -31.96 48.72
CA LEU A 79 -15.36 -31.06 48.29
C LEU A 79 -16.25 -31.71 47.22
N GLU A 80 -15.65 -32.46 46.29
CA GLU A 80 -16.38 -33.27 45.30
C GLU A 80 -17.23 -34.35 46.01
N ALA A 81 -16.65 -35.08 46.97
CA ALA A 81 -17.40 -36.05 47.76
C ALA A 81 -18.54 -35.40 48.58
N LEU A 82 -18.34 -34.21 49.13
CA LEU A 82 -19.40 -33.47 49.83
C LEU A 82 -20.54 -33.06 48.87
N PHE A 83 -20.21 -32.66 47.64
CA PHE A 83 -21.20 -32.37 46.61
C PHE A 83 -22.01 -33.61 46.23
N ASP A 84 -21.35 -34.75 46.05
CA ASP A 84 -21.99 -36.04 45.74
C ASP A 84 -22.93 -36.54 46.87
N LEU A 85 -22.79 -35.99 48.08
CA LEU A 85 -23.65 -36.23 49.24
C LEU A 85 -24.78 -35.20 49.40
N ASP A 86 -25.08 -34.42 48.35
CA ASP A 86 -26.17 -33.44 48.31
C ASP A 86 -26.12 -32.39 49.44
N ILE A 87 -24.91 -32.04 49.90
CA ILE A 87 -24.74 -31.07 50.98
C ILE A 87 -25.18 -29.64 50.59
N THR A 88 -25.13 -29.32 49.28
CA THR A 88 -25.22 -27.95 48.76
C THR A 88 -26.49 -27.23 49.23
N ASP A 89 -27.66 -27.87 49.12
CA ASP A 89 -28.93 -27.31 49.58
C ASP A 89 -28.97 -27.12 51.10
N SER A 90 -28.36 -28.04 51.85
CA SER A 90 -28.28 -27.94 53.31
C SER A 90 -27.44 -26.73 53.73
N VAL A 91 -26.32 -26.49 53.04
CA VAL A 91 -25.46 -25.33 53.30
C VAL A 91 -26.12 -24.02 52.84
N LEU A 92 -26.78 -24.02 51.68
CA LEU A 92 -27.53 -22.87 51.18
C LEU A 92 -28.68 -22.46 52.10
N GLY A 93 -29.31 -23.40 52.81
CA GLY A 93 -30.29 -23.09 53.86
C GLY A 93 -29.67 -22.35 55.06
N LEU A 94 -28.41 -22.65 55.40
CA LEU A 94 -27.72 -22.12 56.58
C LEU A 94 -27.09 -20.74 56.37
N ILE A 95 -26.84 -20.30 55.12
CA ILE A 95 -26.27 -18.96 54.87
C ILE A 95 -27.23 -17.82 55.25
N ARG A 96 -28.52 -18.12 55.46
CA ARG A 96 -29.56 -17.18 55.91
C ARG A 96 -29.92 -17.33 57.40
N HIS A 97 -29.16 -18.13 58.14
CA HIS A 97 -29.44 -18.40 59.55
C HIS A 97 -29.26 -17.13 60.41
N GLU A 98 -30.08 -16.97 61.47
CA GLU A 98 -30.05 -15.77 62.33
C GLU A 98 -28.71 -15.59 63.07
N ASP A 99 -28.03 -16.70 63.34
CA ASP A 99 -26.71 -16.70 63.97
C ASP A 99 -25.56 -16.44 62.98
N VAL A 100 -24.74 -15.44 63.30
CA VAL A 100 -23.58 -15.02 62.49
C VAL A 100 -22.53 -16.13 62.38
N PHE A 101 -22.25 -16.88 63.45
CA PHE A 101 -21.24 -17.95 63.39
C PHE A 101 -21.70 -19.12 62.51
N THR A 102 -22.99 -19.46 62.56
CA THR A 102 -23.58 -20.45 61.63
C THR A 102 -23.40 -19.98 60.19
N ARG A 103 -23.74 -18.72 59.89
CA ARG A 103 -23.54 -18.15 58.56
C ARG A 103 -22.07 -18.19 58.13
N ARG A 104 -21.14 -17.83 59.02
CA ARG A 104 -19.69 -17.86 58.71
C ARG A 104 -19.21 -19.26 58.32
N PHE A 105 -19.52 -20.29 59.10
CA PHE A 105 -19.08 -21.65 58.78
C PHE A 105 -19.76 -22.23 57.53
N ALA A 106 -21.07 -21.97 57.37
CA ALA A 106 -21.80 -22.37 56.17
C ALA A 106 -21.22 -21.69 54.91
N LEU A 107 -20.98 -20.38 54.98
CA LEU A 107 -20.44 -19.61 53.87
C LEU A 107 -18.96 -19.94 53.60
N LYS A 108 -18.15 -20.20 54.62
CA LYS A 108 -16.77 -20.72 54.47
C LYS A 108 -16.79 -22.02 53.68
N LEU A 109 -17.63 -22.98 54.09
CA LEU A 109 -17.75 -24.25 53.40
C LEU A 109 -18.22 -24.05 51.95
N LEU A 110 -19.23 -23.20 51.73
CA LEU A 110 -19.72 -22.90 50.38
C LEU A 110 -18.66 -22.22 49.51
N ALA A 111 -17.86 -21.33 50.06
CA ALA A 111 -16.75 -20.68 49.37
C ALA A 111 -15.67 -21.69 48.93
N LEU A 112 -15.32 -22.64 49.80
CA LEU A 112 -14.44 -23.75 49.42
C LEU A 112 -15.07 -24.60 48.32
N MET A 113 -16.34 -24.98 48.49
CA MET A 113 -17.09 -25.80 47.53
C MET A 113 -17.26 -25.11 46.18
N SER A 114 -17.35 -23.78 46.13
CA SER A 114 -17.49 -23.02 44.88
C SER A 114 -16.29 -23.18 43.94
N ALA A 115 -15.15 -23.71 44.40
CA ALA A 115 -14.05 -24.10 43.51
C ALA A 115 -14.33 -25.36 42.68
N VAL A 116 -15.38 -26.13 42.99
CA VAL A 116 -15.83 -27.33 42.27
C VAL A 116 -16.79 -26.93 41.14
N PRO A 117 -16.54 -27.31 39.86
CA PRO A 117 -17.34 -26.87 38.71
C PRO A 117 -18.82 -27.19 38.86
N ASN A 118 -19.18 -28.38 39.34
CA ASN A 118 -20.58 -28.78 39.51
C ASN A 118 -21.33 -27.89 40.52
N VAL A 119 -20.64 -27.47 41.59
CA VAL A 119 -21.20 -26.52 42.56
C VAL A 119 -21.42 -25.16 41.90
N ARG A 120 -20.46 -24.67 41.09
CA ARG A 120 -20.63 -23.40 40.36
C ARG A 120 -21.81 -23.46 39.40
N THR A 121 -21.92 -24.52 38.61
CA THR A 121 -23.05 -24.73 37.69
C THR A 121 -24.37 -24.68 38.45
N HIS A 122 -24.47 -25.42 39.57
CA HIS A 122 -25.65 -25.42 40.42
C HIS A 122 -25.99 -24.02 40.98
N LEU A 123 -25.00 -23.25 41.42
CA LEU A 123 -25.21 -21.87 41.89
C LEU A 123 -25.62 -20.92 40.76
N LEU A 124 -25.13 -21.12 39.54
CA LEU A 124 -25.46 -20.28 38.37
C LEU A 124 -26.85 -20.60 37.81
N GLU A 125 -27.32 -21.85 37.89
CA GLU A 125 -28.66 -22.27 37.44
C GLU A 125 -29.79 -21.51 38.16
N ALA A 126 -29.63 -21.23 39.45
CA ALA A 126 -30.65 -20.55 40.25
C ALA A 126 -30.76 -19.04 39.97
N ASN A 127 -29.86 -18.47 39.16
CA ASN A 127 -29.79 -17.07 38.71
C ASN A 127 -30.12 -15.98 39.78
N THR A 128 -29.92 -16.25 41.06
CA THR A 128 -30.24 -15.35 42.18
C THR A 128 -29.07 -15.18 43.15
N TYR A 129 -28.15 -16.15 43.16
CA TYR A 129 -27.03 -16.16 44.11
C TYR A 129 -25.97 -15.09 43.84
N ILE A 130 -25.80 -14.63 42.59
CA ILE A 130 -24.89 -13.52 42.29
C ILE A 130 -25.35 -12.22 42.98
N GLU A 131 -26.63 -11.87 42.90
CA GLU A 131 -27.19 -10.71 43.62
C GLU A 131 -27.10 -10.90 45.13
N PHE A 132 -27.44 -12.10 45.62
CA PHE A 132 -27.41 -12.41 47.05
C PHE A 132 -26.01 -12.25 47.65
N PHE A 133 -24.97 -12.83 47.04
CA PHE A 133 -23.61 -12.69 47.54
C PHE A 133 -23.06 -11.28 47.32
N THR A 134 -23.54 -10.55 46.31
CA THR A 134 -23.19 -9.14 46.12
C THR A 134 -23.79 -8.27 47.23
N GLU A 135 -25.06 -8.47 47.57
CA GLU A 135 -25.70 -7.81 48.70
C GLU A 135 -24.96 -8.12 50.01
N MET A 136 -24.54 -9.38 50.21
CA MET A 136 -23.76 -9.79 51.36
C MET A 136 -22.38 -9.10 51.41
N LEU A 137 -21.69 -8.99 50.29
CA LEU A 137 -20.41 -8.28 50.19
C LEU A 137 -20.54 -6.78 50.52
N VAL A 138 -21.64 -6.15 50.09
CA VAL A 138 -21.84 -4.70 50.24
C VAL A 138 -22.40 -4.34 51.61
N SER A 139 -23.43 -5.05 52.08
CA SER A 139 -24.27 -4.62 53.21
C SER A 139 -23.88 -5.22 54.57
N GLU A 140 -23.25 -6.40 54.62
CA GLU A 140 -22.85 -7.00 55.90
C GLU A 140 -21.68 -6.25 56.52
N SER A 141 -21.69 -6.12 57.85
CA SER A 141 -20.56 -5.54 58.60
C SER A 141 -19.47 -6.55 58.95
N ASP A 142 -19.78 -7.85 58.84
CA ASP A 142 -18.90 -8.94 59.19
C ASP A 142 -17.87 -9.21 58.09
N VAL A 143 -16.59 -8.97 58.39
CA VAL A 143 -15.49 -9.10 57.40
C VAL A 143 -15.38 -10.53 56.86
N PHE A 144 -15.60 -11.56 57.68
CA PHE A 144 -15.52 -12.94 57.22
C PHE A 144 -16.67 -13.29 56.27
N LEU A 145 -17.87 -12.74 56.50
CA LEU A 145 -18.97 -12.91 55.55
C LEU A 145 -18.67 -12.22 54.21
N GLN A 146 -18.10 -11.02 54.24
CA GLN A 146 -17.65 -10.32 53.03
C GLN A 146 -16.53 -11.09 52.29
N GLU A 147 -15.56 -11.63 53.02
CA GLU A 147 -14.46 -12.45 52.49
C GLU A 147 -15.00 -13.67 51.75
N PHE A 148 -15.82 -14.50 52.42
CA PHE A 148 -16.34 -15.70 51.79
C PHE A 148 -17.34 -15.40 50.67
N ALA A 149 -18.16 -14.35 50.80
CA ALA A 149 -19.06 -13.91 49.72
C ALA A 149 -18.27 -13.46 48.49
N SER A 150 -17.26 -12.60 48.66
CA SER A 150 -16.39 -12.17 47.55
C SER A 150 -15.62 -13.34 46.94
N ARG A 151 -15.19 -14.32 47.74
CA ARG A 151 -14.54 -15.54 47.24
C ARG A 151 -15.47 -16.36 46.35
N ILE A 152 -16.73 -16.54 46.74
CA ILE A 152 -17.75 -17.22 45.93
C ILE A 152 -17.96 -16.45 44.62
N LEU A 153 -18.15 -15.13 44.68
CA LEU A 153 -18.32 -14.29 43.48
C LEU A 153 -17.11 -14.35 42.55
N ALA A 154 -15.88 -14.43 43.08
CA ALA A 154 -14.67 -14.61 42.28
C ALA A 154 -14.68 -15.96 41.55
N GLU A 155 -15.11 -17.04 42.21
CA GLU A 155 -15.27 -18.35 41.56
C GLU A 155 -16.37 -18.34 40.49
N LEU A 156 -17.52 -17.73 40.77
CA LEU A 156 -18.64 -17.64 39.83
C LEU A 156 -18.28 -16.79 38.60
N SER A 157 -17.63 -15.63 38.80
CA SER A 157 -17.20 -14.76 37.69
C SER A 157 -16.14 -15.40 36.78
N SER A 158 -15.40 -16.40 37.27
CA SER A 158 -14.43 -17.15 36.45
C SER A 158 -15.09 -18.03 35.38
N ASP A 159 -16.38 -18.36 35.56
CA ASP A 159 -17.18 -19.08 34.56
C ASP A 159 -17.78 -18.10 33.54
N PRO A 160 -17.73 -18.39 32.23
CA PRO A 160 -18.34 -17.53 31.21
C PRO A 160 -19.82 -17.21 31.47
N SER A 161 -20.58 -18.16 32.02
CA SER A 161 -22.00 -17.98 32.34
C SER A 161 -22.19 -17.07 33.55
N GLY A 162 -21.27 -17.12 34.51
CA GLY A 162 -21.24 -16.21 35.65
C GLY A 162 -20.89 -14.78 35.21
N SER A 163 -19.83 -14.60 34.42
CA SER A 163 -19.46 -13.30 33.85
C SER A 163 -20.60 -12.67 33.03
N ALA A 164 -21.30 -13.49 32.24
CA ALA A 164 -22.52 -13.10 31.54
C ALA A 164 -23.61 -12.60 32.51
N SER A 165 -23.90 -13.37 33.55
CA SER A 165 -24.93 -13.05 34.55
C SER A 165 -24.63 -11.74 35.30
N PHE A 166 -23.35 -11.44 35.60
CA PHE A 166 -22.97 -10.12 36.13
C PHE A 166 -23.38 -8.97 35.18
N SER A 167 -23.13 -9.15 33.88
CA SER A 167 -23.49 -8.16 32.86
C SER A 167 -25.00 -7.98 32.68
N ASP A 168 -25.78 -9.03 32.94
CA ASP A 168 -27.24 -8.99 32.82
C ASP A 168 -27.91 -8.40 34.08
N LYS A 169 -27.26 -8.50 35.25
CA LYS A 169 -27.82 -8.10 36.55
C LYS A 169 -27.42 -6.71 37.02
N PHE A 170 -26.25 -6.23 36.61
CA PHE A 170 -25.70 -4.96 37.09
C PHE A 170 -25.45 -4.00 35.94
N GLU A 171 -25.86 -2.75 36.11
CA GLU A 171 -25.49 -1.65 35.21
C GLU A 171 -24.19 -0.95 35.63
N ASP A 172 -23.77 -1.11 36.89
CA ASP A 172 -22.60 -0.46 37.48
C ASP A 172 -21.93 -1.36 38.52
N LEU A 173 -20.60 -1.33 38.55
CA LEU A 173 -19.74 -2.14 39.43
C LEU A 173 -18.97 -1.29 40.46
N SER A 174 -19.45 -0.08 40.77
CA SER A 174 -18.77 0.84 41.69
C SER A 174 -18.46 0.21 43.05
N PHE A 175 -19.31 -0.71 43.52
CA PHE A 175 -19.09 -1.47 44.75
C PHE A 175 -17.80 -2.30 44.73
N LEU A 176 -17.37 -2.83 43.58
CA LEU A 176 -16.10 -3.58 43.48
C LEU A 176 -14.91 -2.63 43.68
N PHE A 177 -14.94 -1.43 43.10
CA PHE A 177 -13.88 -0.44 43.24
C PHE A 177 -13.83 0.20 44.62
N GLU A 178 -14.97 0.27 45.31
CA GLU A 178 -15.02 0.60 46.74
C GLU A 178 -14.37 -0.51 47.58
N LYS A 179 -14.72 -1.78 47.34
CA LYS A 179 -14.21 -2.92 48.13
C LYS A 179 -12.76 -3.27 47.84
N ILE A 180 -12.20 -2.89 46.69
CA ILE A 180 -10.75 -2.92 46.43
C ILE A 180 -9.96 -2.04 47.43
N LYS A 181 -10.62 -1.05 48.05
CA LYS A 181 -10.04 -0.18 49.07
C LYS A 181 -10.36 -0.62 50.51
N ALA A 182 -10.96 -1.80 50.71
CA ALA A 182 -11.27 -2.32 52.03
C ALA A 182 -10.01 -2.45 52.93
N GLU A 183 -10.15 -2.70 54.23
CA GLU A 183 -8.97 -2.98 55.06
C GLU A 183 -8.46 -4.42 54.88
N ASP A 184 -9.40 -5.35 54.66
CA ASP A 184 -9.13 -6.78 54.58
C ASP A 184 -8.45 -7.20 53.26
N PRO A 185 -7.26 -7.83 53.29
CA PRO A 185 -6.52 -8.22 52.09
C PRO A 185 -7.26 -9.23 51.20
N ASP A 186 -8.01 -10.17 51.78
CA ASP A 186 -8.68 -11.22 51.02
C ASP A 186 -9.90 -10.66 50.28
N VAL A 187 -10.65 -9.75 50.91
CA VAL A 187 -11.72 -8.99 50.24
C VAL A 187 -11.15 -8.19 49.06
N LYS A 188 -10.02 -7.47 49.23
CA LYS A 188 -9.37 -6.75 48.12
C LYS A 188 -9.01 -7.68 46.98
N LYS A 189 -8.32 -8.79 47.30
CA LYS A 189 -7.84 -9.76 46.33
C LYS A 189 -9.01 -10.36 45.55
N ASN A 190 -10.07 -10.79 46.23
CA ASN A 190 -11.23 -11.42 45.60
C ASN A 190 -11.99 -10.41 44.73
N CYS A 191 -12.16 -9.16 45.17
CA CYS A 191 -12.80 -8.12 44.37
C CYS A 191 -11.98 -7.80 43.10
N MET A 192 -10.66 -7.69 43.21
CA MET A 192 -9.79 -7.51 42.05
C MET A 192 -9.87 -8.71 41.10
N GLU A 193 -9.94 -9.94 41.62
CA GLU A 193 -10.10 -11.15 40.80
C GLU A 193 -11.43 -11.17 40.05
N ILE A 194 -12.53 -10.73 40.67
CA ILE A 194 -13.82 -10.55 39.98
C ILE A 194 -13.66 -9.57 38.82
N VAL A 195 -13.07 -8.40 39.05
CA VAL A 195 -12.82 -7.40 37.99
C VAL A 195 -12.00 -8.00 36.85
N VAL A 196 -10.91 -8.68 37.17
CA VAL A 196 -10.03 -9.34 36.17
C VAL A 196 -10.78 -10.42 35.37
N ASN A 197 -11.64 -11.20 36.03
CA ASN A 197 -12.45 -12.22 35.37
C ASN A 197 -13.45 -11.59 34.39
N LEU A 198 -14.14 -10.53 34.80
CA LEU A 198 -15.08 -9.81 33.94
C LEU A 198 -14.39 -9.16 32.73
N LEU A 199 -13.18 -8.63 32.91
CA LEU A 199 -12.38 -8.06 31.81
C LEU A 199 -11.94 -9.08 30.75
N LYS A 200 -12.09 -10.40 30.99
CA LYS A 200 -11.79 -11.43 29.98
C LYS A 200 -12.90 -11.57 28.93
N ASP A 201 -14.11 -11.16 29.23
CA ASP A 201 -15.27 -11.23 28.33
C ASP A 201 -15.62 -9.85 27.78
N PHE A 202 -16.14 -9.77 26.54
CA PHE A 202 -16.47 -8.49 25.90
C PHE A 202 -17.57 -7.73 26.66
N ARG A 203 -18.62 -8.42 27.14
CA ARG A 203 -19.69 -7.78 27.91
C ARG A 203 -19.23 -7.34 29.30
N GLY A 204 -18.42 -8.16 29.96
CA GLY A 204 -17.83 -7.82 31.24
C GLY A 204 -16.86 -6.64 31.14
N PHE A 205 -16.08 -6.55 30.06
CA PHE A 205 -15.22 -5.40 29.76
C PHE A 205 -16.03 -4.10 29.65
N ASP A 206 -17.12 -4.11 28.87
CA ASP A 206 -18.03 -2.98 28.73
C ASP A 206 -18.64 -2.55 30.08
N LEU A 207 -19.03 -3.52 30.92
CA LEU A 207 -19.59 -3.24 32.24
C LEU A 207 -18.54 -2.61 33.18
N VAL A 208 -17.34 -3.15 33.22
CA VAL A 208 -16.24 -2.64 34.07
C VAL A 208 -15.84 -1.22 33.65
N THR A 209 -15.71 -0.96 32.34
CA THR A 209 -15.28 0.34 31.82
C THR A 209 -16.34 1.44 31.94
N ARG A 210 -17.64 1.09 31.95
CA ARG A 210 -18.74 2.04 32.21
C ARG A 210 -18.95 2.34 33.70
N SER A 211 -18.30 1.60 34.58
CA SER A 211 -18.48 1.79 36.01
C SER A 211 -17.98 3.17 36.46
N LYS A 212 -18.78 3.86 37.27
CA LYS A 212 -18.55 5.28 37.63
C LYS A 212 -17.28 5.47 38.45
N ASP A 213 -16.95 4.48 39.29
CA ASP A 213 -15.84 4.54 40.22
C ASP A 213 -14.60 3.75 39.75
N LEU A 214 -14.52 3.39 38.46
CA LEU A 214 -13.30 2.81 37.88
C LEU A 214 -12.12 3.73 38.20
N SER A 215 -11.16 3.21 38.97
CA SER A 215 -10.03 3.97 39.45
C SER A 215 -8.73 3.18 39.28
N PHE A 216 -7.92 3.59 38.31
CA PHE A 216 -6.56 3.08 38.16
C PHE A 216 -5.73 3.30 39.43
N GLN A 217 -5.89 4.43 40.12
CA GLN A 217 -5.18 4.69 41.38
C GLN A 217 -5.48 3.64 42.45
N ALA A 218 -6.74 3.20 42.57
CA ALA A 218 -7.10 2.14 43.52
C ALA A 218 -6.40 0.81 43.18
N VAL A 219 -6.23 0.51 41.89
CA VAL A 219 -5.50 -0.67 41.42
C VAL A 219 -4.00 -0.52 41.65
N TYR A 220 -3.41 0.66 41.46
CA TYR A 220 -1.99 0.90 41.66
C TYR A 220 -1.55 0.78 43.12
N GLU A 221 -2.42 1.14 44.08
CA GLU A 221 -2.12 0.90 45.51
C GLU A 221 -2.00 -0.59 45.86
N LEU A 222 -2.56 -1.48 45.03
CA LEU A 222 -2.39 -2.94 45.19
C LEU A 222 -0.98 -3.41 44.80
N PHE A 223 -0.23 -2.66 43.97
CA PHE A 223 1.17 -2.99 43.65
C PHE A 223 2.07 -2.94 44.89
N LYS A 224 1.74 -2.06 45.84
CA LYS A 224 2.52 -1.84 47.07
C LYS A 224 2.20 -2.84 48.18
N GLN A 225 1.22 -3.73 47.97
CA GLN A 225 0.82 -4.71 48.96
C GLN A 225 1.84 -5.85 49.01
N PRO A 226 2.14 -6.42 50.20
CA PRO A 226 3.18 -7.44 50.37
C PRO A 226 2.78 -8.83 49.81
N TYR A 227 1.67 -8.92 49.08
CA TYR A 227 1.08 -10.18 48.63
C TYR A 227 1.29 -10.36 47.11
N PRO A 228 2.18 -11.28 46.66
CA PRO A 228 2.50 -11.44 45.24
C PRO A 228 1.29 -11.72 44.34
N ILE A 229 0.33 -12.52 44.83
CA ILE A 229 -0.91 -12.83 44.09
C ILE A 229 -1.71 -11.56 43.80
N MET A 230 -1.77 -10.63 44.76
CA MET A 230 -2.49 -9.37 44.62
C MET A 230 -1.79 -8.43 43.64
N GLN A 231 -0.46 -8.36 43.69
CA GLN A 231 0.36 -7.60 42.74
C GLN A 231 0.20 -8.14 41.31
N GLN A 232 0.18 -9.46 41.13
CA GLN A 232 -0.03 -10.10 39.83
C GLN A 232 -1.44 -9.86 39.27
N LEU A 233 -2.48 -9.95 40.11
CA LEU A 233 -3.87 -9.70 39.73
C LEU A 233 -4.12 -8.24 39.37
N SER A 234 -3.54 -7.31 40.12
CA SER A 234 -3.65 -5.88 39.80
C SER A 234 -2.98 -5.57 38.45
N LEU A 235 -1.80 -6.13 38.17
CA LEU A 235 -1.15 -6.02 36.86
C LEU A 235 -1.99 -6.68 35.75
N ASP A 236 -2.63 -7.82 35.99
CA ASP A 236 -3.56 -8.46 35.05
C ASP A 236 -4.76 -7.57 34.69
N GLY A 237 -5.26 -6.80 35.66
CA GLY A 237 -6.34 -5.84 35.45
C GLY A 237 -5.90 -4.69 34.58
N VAL A 238 -4.75 -4.07 34.91
CA VAL A 238 -4.18 -2.97 34.12
C VAL A 238 -3.83 -3.44 32.71
N GLU A 239 -3.24 -4.64 32.56
CA GLU A 239 -2.94 -5.23 31.26
C GLU A 239 -4.18 -5.31 30.37
N ARG A 240 -5.27 -5.90 30.89
CA ARG A 240 -6.51 -6.06 30.14
C ARG A 240 -7.15 -4.73 29.76
N LEU A 241 -7.09 -3.73 30.63
CA LEU A 241 -7.59 -2.39 30.30
C LEU A 241 -6.73 -1.75 29.20
N VAL A 242 -5.40 -1.77 29.35
CA VAL A 242 -4.48 -1.08 28.45
C VAL A 242 -4.36 -1.75 27.07
N MET A 243 -4.59 -3.06 26.97
CA MET A 243 -4.55 -3.80 25.71
C MET A 243 -5.54 -3.25 24.65
N HIS A 244 -6.59 -2.55 25.07
CA HIS A 244 -7.50 -1.81 24.18
C HIS A 244 -6.89 -0.44 23.80
N ASN A 245 -5.78 -0.48 23.08
CA ASN A 245 -4.97 0.69 22.72
C ASN A 245 -5.69 1.73 21.81
N ALA A 246 -6.80 1.33 21.17
CA ALA A 246 -7.64 2.21 20.36
C ALA A 246 -8.71 2.97 21.17
N ASP A 247 -8.99 2.60 22.42
CA ASP A 247 -9.94 3.31 23.28
C ASP A 247 -9.31 4.58 23.85
N ASP A 248 -9.64 5.72 23.24
CA ASP A 248 -9.08 7.02 23.61
C ASP A 248 -9.40 7.42 25.06
N TRP A 249 -10.58 7.09 25.59
CA TRP A 249 -10.98 7.46 26.95
C TRP A 249 -10.21 6.64 27.99
N LEU A 250 -10.08 5.33 27.76
CA LEU A 250 -9.38 4.45 28.68
C LEU A 250 -7.88 4.76 28.71
N GLN A 251 -7.28 4.98 27.53
CA GLN A 251 -5.88 5.37 27.41
C GLN A 251 -5.63 6.75 28.04
N GLU A 252 -6.56 7.70 27.91
CA GLU A 252 -6.47 9.00 28.59
C GLU A 252 -6.55 8.87 30.11
N THR A 253 -7.44 8.01 30.61
CA THR A 253 -7.59 7.76 32.05
C THR A 253 -6.32 7.10 32.63
N PHE A 254 -5.72 6.16 31.91
CA PHE A 254 -4.42 5.57 32.25
C PHE A 254 -3.30 6.63 32.30
N ARG A 255 -3.22 7.54 31.32
CA ARG A 255 -2.22 8.63 31.32
C ARG A 255 -2.42 9.61 32.47
N ARG A 256 -3.67 10.04 32.73
CA ARG A 256 -4.00 10.99 33.82
C ARG A 256 -3.73 10.46 35.22
N SER A 257 -3.73 9.14 35.38
CA SER A 257 -3.41 8.46 36.64
C SER A 257 -1.92 8.15 36.80
N ASP A 258 -1.05 8.70 35.94
CA ASP A 258 0.39 8.43 35.93
C ASP A 258 0.72 6.93 35.83
N GLY A 259 -0.02 6.20 35.00
CA GLY A 259 0.15 4.76 34.86
C GLY A 259 1.54 4.35 34.37
N LEU A 260 2.21 5.18 33.55
CA LEU A 260 3.59 4.96 33.14
C LEU A 260 4.56 5.05 34.33
N GLY A 261 4.42 6.08 35.18
CA GLY A 261 5.25 6.26 36.37
C GLY A 261 5.16 5.06 37.30
N HIS A 262 3.93 4.63 37.64
CA HIS A 262 3.71 3.49 38.52
C HIS A 262 4.29 2.17 37.99
N LEU A 263 4.25 1.94 36.67
CA LEU A 263 4.86 0.76 36.07
C LEU A 263 6.39 0.83 36.02
N LEU A 264 6.96 2.03 35.83
CA LEU A 264 8.40 2.25 35.86
C LEU A 264 8.96 2.12 37.28
N ASP A 265 8.21 2.57 38.29
CA ASP A 265 8.56 2.39 39.71
C ASP A 265 8.72 0.91 40.06
N ILE A 266 7.90 0.02 39.49
CA ILE A 266 8.04 -1.43 39.68
C ILE A 266 9.40 -1.93 39.18
N LEU A 267 9.89 -1.38 38.07
CA LEU A 267 11.18 -1.78 37.48
C LEU A 267 12.37 -1.29 38.30
N ASP A 268 12.23 -0.19 39.05
CA ASP A 268 13.30 0.34 39.90
C ASP A 268 13.46 -0.47 41.20
N GLN A 269 12.44 -1.24 41.60
CA GLN A 269 12.49 -2.10 42.78
C GLN A 269 13.10 -3.49 42.45
N GLU A 270 14.32 -3.75 42.92
CA GLU A 270 14.97 -5.06 42.75
C GLU A 270 14.21 -6.20 43.46
N GLU A 271 13.51 -5.89 44.56
CA GLU A 271 12.72 -6.87 45.32
C GLU A 271 11.50 -7.40 44.54
N TRP A 272 11.06 -6.68 43.50
CA TRP A 272 9.87 -7.02 42.69
C TRP A 272 10.24 -7.64 41.34
N LYS A 273 11.40 -8.30 41.27
CA LYS A 273 11.93 -8.90 40.03
C LYS A 273 10.95 -9.87 39.36
N ASP A 274 10.14 -10.58 40.14
CA ASP A 274 9.09 -11.49 39.64
C ASP A 274 7.96 -10.76 38.89
N LEU A 275 7.76 -9.47 39.16
CA LEU A 275 6.78 -8.62 38.47
C LEU A 275 7.35 -7.95 37.22
N HIS A 276 8.67 -7.80 37.09
CA HIS A 276 9.31 -7.04 36.00
C HIS A 276 8.89 -7.50 34.60
N VAL A 277 8.80 -8.81 34.38
CA VAL A 277 8.35 -9.38 33.09
C VAL A 277 6.96 -8.85 32.72
N LYS A 278 6.04 -8.83 33.69
CA LYS A 278 4.66 -8.41 33.50
C LYS A 278 4.55 -6.90 33.39
N ALA A 279 5.28 -6.15 34.21
CA ALA A 279 5.36 -4.69 34.13
C ALA A 279 5.85 -4.22 32.75
N LEU A 280 6.92 -4.82 32.22
CA LEU A 280 7.41 -4.54 30.86
C LEU A 280 6.38 -4.87 29.78
N ARG A 281 5.64 -5.98 29.94
CA ARG A 281 4.55 -6.33 29.02
C ARG A 281 3.45 -5.26 29.00
N VAL A 282 2.99 -4.81 30.18
CA VAL A 282 1.98 -3.76 30.30
C VAL A 282 2.51 -2.42 29.74
N LEU A 283 3.75 -2.05 30.05
CA LEU A 283 4.41 -0.86 29.50
C LEU A 283 4.45 -0.90 27.97
N GLY A 284 4.82 -2.04 27.39
CA GLY A 284 4.85 -2.23 25.93
C GLY A 284 3.46 -2.03 25.30
N LEU A 285 2.43 -2.68 25.85
CA LEU A 285 1.05 -2.53 25.39
C LEU A 285 0.54 -1.09 25.52
N ALA A 286 0.90 -0.39 26.61
CA ALA A 286 0.56 1.01 26.81
C ALA A 286 1.18 1.90 25.73
N CYS A 287 2.44 1.63 25.36
CA CYS A 287 3.18 2.39 24.36
C CYS A 287 2.75 2.09 22.91
N ASP A 288 1.96 1.05 22.66
CA ASP A 288 1.36 0.83 21.34
C ASP A 288 0.31 1.93 21.00
N ASN A 289 -0.16 2.71 21.99
CA ASN A 289 -0.93 3.94 21.76
C ASN A 289 0.00 5.15 21.51
N ASN A 290 -0.21 5.86 20.39
CA ASN A 290 0.62 6.99 19.96
C ASN A 290 0.73 8.12 21.00
N LYS A 291 -0.35 8.49 21.70
CA LYS A 291 -0.31 9.57 22.70
C LYS A 291 0.48 9.13 23.95
N THR A 292 0.37 7.86 24.31
CA THR A 292 1.11 7.29 25.45
C THR A 292 2.60 7.14 25.13
N SER A 293 2.97 6.73 23.92
CA SER A 293 4.38 6.72 23.50
C SER A 293 4.99 8.12 23.40
N GLU A 294 4.23 9.12 22.97
CA GLU A 294 4.65 10.53 23.03
C GLU A 294 4.87 11.01 24.48
N LEU A 295 4.01 10.61 25.41
CA LEU A 295 4.20 10.89 26.85
C LEU A 295 5.46 10.21 27.39
N MET A 296 5.69 8.95 27.04
CA MET A 296 6.90 8.19 27.42
C MET A 296 8.18 8.87 26.89
N ASN A 297 8.13 9.40 25.66
CA ASN A 297 9.26 10.11 25.03
C ASN A 297 9.48 11.54 25.58
N SER A 298 8.42 12.23 26.01
CA SER A 298 8.52 13.60 26.56
C SER A 298 8.83 13.66 28.05
N SER A 299 8.58 12.57 28.77
CA SER A 299 8.94 12.40 30.19
C SER A 299 10.34 11.78 30.36
N ASP A 300 10.75 11.57 31.62
CA ASP A 300 11.95 10.79 31.94
C ASP A 300 11.75 9.28 31.79
N GLY A 301 10.60 8.80 31.32
CA GLY A 301 10.31 7.38 31.18
C GLY A 301 11.30 6.64 30.29
N THR A 302 11.66 7.21 29.13
CA THR A 302 12.71 6.64 28.26
C THR A 302 14.07 6.53 28.95
N LYS A 303 14.42 7.51 29.80
CA LYS A 303 15.68 7.51 30.58
C LYS A 303 15.67 6.38 31.60
N LEU A 304 14.57 6.23 32.33
CA LEU A 304 14.43 5.20 33.37
C LEU A 304 14.46 3.81 32.75
N LEU A 305 13.76 3.60 31.63
CA LEU A 305 13.76 2.32 30.92
C LEU A 305 15.13 1.97 30.34
N LEU A 306 15.87 2.95 29.80
CA LEU A 306 17.25 2.74 29.36
C LEU A 306 18.19 2.46 30.53
N GLY A 307 18.04 3.17 31.65
CA GLY A 307 18.78 2.88 32.87
C GLY A 307 18.50 1.48 33.42
N PHE A 308 17.26 0.99 33.31
CA PHE A 308 16.91 -0.39 33.65
C PHE A 308 17.59 -1.40 32.72
N LEU A 309 17.59 -1.14 31.40
CA LEU A 309 18.29 -1.95 30.40
C LEU A 309 19.79 -2.11 30.74
N GLU A 310 20.44 -1.02 31.16
CA GLU A 310 21.86 -1.00 31.52
C GLU A 310 22.17 -1.77 32.82
N LYS A 311 21.30 -1.66 33.82
CA LYS A 311 21.52 -2.24 35.16
C LYS A 311 21.17 -3.72 35.26
N THR A 312 20.11 -4.16 34.57
CA THR A 312 19.59 -5.52 34.78
C THR A 312 20.56 -6.58 34.24
N PRO A 313 20.94 -7.61 35.01
CA PRO A 313 21.79 -8.69 34.49
C PRO A 313 21.01 -9.74 33.68
N ASP A 314 19.69 -9.64 33.66
CA ASP A 314 18.80 -10.62 33.03
C ASP A 314 18.59 -10.31 31.54
N GLU A 315 19.14 -11.17 30.68
CA GLU A 315 19.08 -10.99 29.22
C GLU A 315 17.66 -10.99 28.65
N GLU A 316 16.71 -11.69 29.28
CA GLU A 316 15.31 -11.66 28.82
C GLU A 316 14.66 -10.30 29.13
N LEU A 317 14.88 -9.78 30.33
CA LEU A 317 14.39 -8.45 30.72
C LEU A 317 15.06 -7.35 29.88
N LYS A 318 16.36 -7.47 29.58
CA LYS A 318 17.04 -6.56 28.65
C LYS A 318 16.37 -6.54 27.29
N HIS A 319 16.14 -7.72 26.72
CA HIS A 319 15.51 -7.83 25.40
C HIS A 319 14.12 -7.18 25.38
N ARG A 320 13.28 -7.42 26.41
CA ARG A 320 11.95 -6.82 26.54
C ARG A 320 12.02 -5.29 26.64
N ALA A 321 12.91 -4.76 27.49
CA ALA A 321 13.11 -3.31 27.62
C ALA A 321 13.59 -2.67 26.31
N LEU A 322 14.56 -3.31 25.62
CA LEU A 322 15.05 -2.88 24.32
C LEU A 322 13.93 -2.87 23.28
N SER A 323 13.09 -3.90 23.23
CA SER A 323 11.96 -3.99 22.30
C SER A 323 11.01 -2.80 22.45
N ILE A 324 10.71 -2.39 23.69
CA ILE A 324 9.87 -1.22 23.96
C ILE A 324 10.56 0.06 23.50
N LEU A 325 11.84 0.26 23.81
CA LEU A 325 12.62 1.43 23.36
C LEU A 325 12.64 1.53 21.83
N VAL A 326 12.80 0.40 21.12
CA VAL A 326 12.76 0.34 19.65
C VAL A 326 11.36 0.68 19.11
N ARG A 327 10.27 0.30 19.78
CA ARG A 327 8.91 0.72 19.40
C ARG A 327 8.70 2.23 19.57
N LEU A 328 9.23 2.81 20.64
CA LEU A 328 9.16 4.26 20.87
C LEU A 328 9.84 5.09 19.76
N ALA A 329 10.70 4.48 18.94
CA ALA A 329 11.34 5.10 17.78
C ALA A 329 10.45 5.21 16.52
N ASP A 330 9.19 4.75 16.55
CA ASP A 330 8.28 4.88 15.40
C ASP A 330 7.98 6.36 15.06
N GLY A 331 7.90 7.22 16.09
CA GLY A 331 7.71 8.66 15.92
C GLY A 331 9.01 9.43 15.71
N VAL A 332 8.94 10.55 14.97
CA VAL A 332 10.08 11.46 14.73
C VAL A 332 10.67 11.99 16.04
N ASN A 333 9.81 12.39 16.99
CA ASN A 333 10.24 12.86 18.31
C ASN A 333 10.91 11.74 19.12
N GLY A 334 10.40 10.51 19.02
CA GLY A 334 10.97 9.35 19.70
C GLY A 334 12.41 9.07 19.26
N ARG A 335 12.67 9.07 17.94
CA ARG A 335 14.05 8.91 17.41
C ARG A 335 15.01 9.96 17.95
N ARG A 336 14.59 11.23 17.95
CA ARG A 336 15.42 12.32 18.49
C ARG A 336 15.74 12.12 19.97
N VAL A 337 14.73 11.82 20.79
CA VAL A 337 14.91 11.63 22.23
C VAL A 337 15.79 10.41 22.48
N LEU A 338 15.48 9.26 21.90
CA LEU A 338 16.23 8.02 22.12
C LEU A 338 17.68 8.14 21.67
N HIS A 339 17.96 8.84 20.56
CA HIS A 339 19.32 9.16 20.16
C HIS A 339 20.04 10.01 21.21
N SER A 340 19.42 11.10 21.69
CA SER A 340 20.02 11.96 22.73
C SER A 340 20.26 11.24 24.06
N ARG A 341 19.52 10.15 24.32
CA ARG A 341 19.68 9.31 25.51
C ARG A 341 20.69 8.17 25.32
N GLY A 342 21.25 7.99 24.12
CA GLY A 342 22.28 6.99 23.83
C GLY A 342 21.77 5.63 23.35
N LEU A 343 20.53 5.53 22.84
CA LEU A 343 20.03 4.25 22.28
C LEU A 343 20.85 3.79 21.08
N THR A 344 21.31 4.72 20.22
CA THR A 344 22.12 4.38 19.04
C THR A 344 23.39 3.64 19.45
N ASP A 345 24.14 4.16 20.43
CA ASP A 345 25.34 3.51 20.97
C ASP A 345 25.06 2.11 21.52
N HIS A 346 23.92 1.93 22.20
CA HIS A 346 23.51 0.63 22.71
C HIS A 346 23.28 -0.38 21.58
N LEU A 347 22.53 0.02 20.55
CA LEU A 347 22.26 -0.82 19.39
C LEU A 347 23.56 -1.22 18.68
N LEU A 348 24.51 -0.29 18.56
CA LEU A 348 25.80 -0.55 17.92
C LEU A 348 26.68 -1.49 18.74
N LYS A 349 26.72 -1.35 20.08
CA LYS A 349 27.44 -2.30 20.96
C LYS A 349 26.90 -3.72 20.85
N TYR A 350 25.60 -3.89 20.60
CA TYR A 350 25.01 -5.21 20.38
C TYR A 350 25.51 -5.90 19.10
N LEU A 351 25.99 -5.14 18.10
CA LEU A 351 26.56 -5.71 16.86
C LEU A 351 27.87 -6.47 17.13
N GLU A 352 28.58 -6.14 18.21
CA GLU A 352 29.83 -6.78 18.61
C GLU A 352 29.60 -8.12 19.33
N VAL A 353 28.35 -8.45 19.69
CA VAL A 353 27.99 -9.64 20.48
C VAL A 353 27.65 -10.82 19.56
N ASP A 354 28.64 -11.68 19.33
CA ASP A 354 28.59 -12.80 18.36
C ASP A 354 27.67 -13.98 18.77
N LYS A 355 27.03 -13.93 19.95
CA LYS A 355 26.22 -15.04 20.52
C LYS A 355 24.78 -14.66 20.88
N ALA A 356 24.27 -13.53 20.38
CA ALA A 356 22.90 -13.11 20.67
C ALA A 356 21.87 -14.06 20.03
N LYS A 357 20.73 -14.28 20.71
CA LYS A 357 19.59 -15.01 20.13
C LYS A 357 19.04 -14.23 18.92
N SER A 358 18.55 -14.93 17.90
CA SER A 358 18.02 -14.31 16.67
C SER A 358 16.93 -13.26 16.93
N GLU A 359 16.07 -13.47 17.94
CA GLU A 359 15.03 -12.53 18.38
C GLU A 359 15.62 -11.18 18.82
N VAL A 360 16.74 -11.22 19.55
CA VAL A 360 17.47 -10.03 20.01
C VAL A 360 18.13 -9.35 18.81
N GLN A 361 18.77 -10.13 17.93
CA GLN A 361 19.41 -9.59 16.72
C GLN A 361 18.38 -8.89 15.82
N ALA A 362 17.19 -9.47 15.65
CA ALA A 362 16.10 -8.85 14.89
C ALA A 362 15.63 -7.54 15.53
N THR A 363 15.51 -7.49 16.86
CA THR A 363 15.13 -6.25 17.58
C THR A 363 16.19 -5.17 17.41
N VAL A 364 17.48 -5.53 17.43
CA VAL A 364 18.58 -4.60 17.15
C VAL A 364 18.53 -4.11 15.70
N CYS A 365 18.30 -5.00 14.72
CA CYS A 365 18.14 -4.63 13.32
C CYS A 365 16.96 -3.66 13.12
N LEU A 366 15.82 -3.92 13.76
CA LEU A 366 14.66 -3.03 13.73
C LEU A 366 14.97 -1.66 14.36
N GLY A 367 15.71 -1.65 15.48
CA GLY A 367 16.20 -0.43 16.12
C GLY A 367 17.06 0.39 15.17
N ILE A 368 18.05 -0.24 14.53
CA ILE A 368 18.92 0.40 13.54
C ILE A 368 18.12 0.96 12.37
N ALA A 369 17.18 0.19 11.83
CA ALA A 369 16.30 0.59 10.73
C ALA A 369 15.46 1.83 11.05
N LYS A 370 14.88 1.87 12.26
CA LYS A 370 14.09 3.02 12.70
C LYS A 370 14.98 4.23 12.95
N MET A 371 16.10 4.03 13.65
CA MET A 371 17.01 5.12 14.01
C MET A 371 17.72 5.72 12.79
N SER A 372 17.95 4.96 11.71
CA SER A 372 18.54 5.48 10.46
C SER A 372 17.65 6.51 9.76
N GLN A 373 16.35 6.56 10.05
CA GLN A 373 15.45 7.61 9.56
C GLN A 373 15.65 8.97 10.27
N TYR A 374 16.58 9.06 11.23
CA TYR A 374 16.97 10.30 11.90
C TYR A 374 18.44 10.61 11.63
N ASN A 375 18.71 11.68 10.86
CA ASN A 375 20.03 11.96 10.29
C ASN A 375 21.21 11.88 11.30
N PRO A 376 21.18 12.47 12.51
CA PRO A 376 22.29 12.34 13.44
C PRO A 376 22.60 10.90 13.86
N ALA A 377 21.56 10.10 14.10
CA ALA A 377 21.73 8.67 14.40
C ALA A 377 22.20 7.90 13.16
N ASN A 378 21.72 8.24 11.98
CA ASN A 378 22.15 7.63 10.72
C ASN A 378 23.64 7.82 10.46
N GLU A 379 24.20 9.01 10.75
CA GLU A 379 25.63 9.27 10.59
C GLU A 379 26.50 8.36 11.48
N GLU A 380 26.06 8.09 12.71
CA GLU A 380 26.73 7.15 13.62
C GLU A 380 26.59 5.70 13.15
N ILE A 381 25.39 5.32 12.73
CA ILE A 381 25.10 3.97 12.22
C ILE A 381 25.91 3.69 10.96
N ALA A 382 25.96 4.62 10.00
CA ALA A 382 26.73 4.47 8.76
C ALA A 382 28.23 4.32 9.04
N ARG A 383 28.77 5.07 10.02
CA ARG A 383 30.16 4.94 10.49
C ARG A 383 30.46 3.56 11.09
N ALA A 384 29.51 2.96 11.80
CA ALA A 384 29.67 1.63 12.39
C ALA A 384 29.52 0.48 11.37
N ASN A 385 28.95 0.75 10.19
CA ASN A 385 28.79 -0.20 9.09
C ASN A 385 28.12 -1.54 9.50
N PRO A 386 26.84 -1.52 9.93
CA PRO A 386 26.12 -2.73 10.37
C PRO A 386 25.74 -3.68 9.23
N VAL A 387 26.01 -3.32 7.97
CA VAL A 387 25.46 -3.98 6.78
C VAL A 387 25.73 -5.49 6.77
N ASN A 388 26.97 -5.91 7.01
CA ASN A 388 27.33 -7.34 6.98
C ASN A 388 26.71 -8.12 8.14
N TYR A 389 26.56 -7.50 9.32
CA TYR A 389 25.89 -8.12 10.46
C TYR A 389 24.42 -8.43 10.12
N ILE A 390 23.71 -7.45 9.55
CA ILE A 390 22.31 -7.59 9.17
C ILE A 390 22.16 -8.60 8.01
N LEU A 391 23.08 -8.55 7.03
CA LEU A 391 23.10 -9.50 5.92
C LEU A 391 23.34 -10.95 6.39
N ASN A 392 24.19 -11.16 7.40
CA ASN A 392 24.41 -12.48 7.98
C ASN A 392 23.16 -13.02 8.67
N LEU A 393 22.42 -12.17 9.40
CA LEU A 393 21.13 -12.57 10.00
C LEU A 393 20.11 -12.95 8.93
N LEU A 394 20.03 -12.17 7.85
CA LEU A 394 19.13 -12.44 6.72
C LEU A 394 19.43 -13.79 6.04
N ASN A 395 20.71 -14.15 5.90
CA ASN A 395 21.13 -15.38 5.23
C ASN A 395 21.23 -16.60 6.15
N ASN A 396 21.03 -16.45 7.46
CA ASN A 396 21.18 -17.57 8.41
C ASN A 396 20.02 -18.55 8.29
N GLU A 397 20.28 -19.73 7.71
CA GLU A 397 19.27 -20.78 7.49
C GLU A 397 18.59 -21.31 8.76
N GLN A 398 19.20 -21.12 9.94
CA GLN A 398 18.64 -21.52 11.23
C GLN A 398 17.67 -20.49 11.84
N THR A 399 17.63 -19.28 11.30
CA THR A 399 16.81 -18.18 11.80
C THR A 399 15.40 -18.24 11.20
N GLY A 400 14.36 -17.95 11.99
CA GLY A 400 12.97 -17.89 11.52
C GLY A 400 12.74 -16.77 10.52
N TRP A 401 11.69 -16.89 9.71
CA TRP A 401 11.37 -15.90 8.67
C TRP A 401 10.96 -14.54 9.24
N THR A 402 10.41 -14.49 10.45
CA THR A 402 10.08 -13.25 11.16
C THR A 402 11.32 -12.39 11.42
N GLU A 403 12.41 -13.01 11.89
CA GLU A 403 13.66 -12.30 12.16
C GLU A 403 14.38 -11.92 10.86
N ARG A 404 14.38 -12.81 9.85
CA ARG A 404 14.96 -12.52 8.53
C ARG A 404 14.23 -11.39 7.82
N GLN A 405 12.89 -11.37 7.90
CA GLN A 405 12.07 -10.29 7.37
C GLN A 405 12.47 -8.94 7.99
N THR A 406 12.73 -8.93 9.31
CA THR A 406 13.19 -7.75 10.01
C THR A 406 14.59 -7.30 9.55
N ALA A 407 15.49 -8.25 9.28
CA ALA A 407 16.81 -7.96 8.71
C ALA A 407 16.71 -7.38 7.29
N ALA A 408 15.85 -7.94 6.43
CA ALA A 408 15.60 -7.41 5.09
C ALA A 408 15.05 -5.98 5.15
N PHE A 409 14.10 -5.72 6.06
CA PHE A 409 13.57 -4.37 6.29
C PHE A 409 14.67 -3.40 6.74
N ALA A 410 15.55 -3.82 7.65
CA ALA A 410 16.65 -2.99 8.11
C ALA A 410 17.63 -2.62 6.99
N LEU A 411 17.99 -3.56 6.11
CA LEU A 411 18.81 -3.26 4.94
C LEU A 411 18.13 -2.25 4.01
N LYS A 412 16.84 -2.44 3.71
CA LYS A 412 16.06 -1.52 2.88
C LYS A 412 16.09 -0.09 3.44
N GLU A 413 15.88 0.08 4.74
CA GLU A 413 15.91 1.41 5.37
C GLU A 413 17.32 2.02 5.36
N LEU A 414 18.37 1.24 5.64
CA LEU A 414 19.75 1.72 5.58
C LEU A 414 20.15 2.21 4.19
N PHE A 415 19.78 1.48 3.13
CA PHE A 415 20.07 1.88 1.75
C PHE A 415 19.28 3.12 1.31
N SER A 416 18.04 3.24 1.79
CA SER A 416 17.19 4.40 1.48
C SER A 416 17.69 5.68 2.17
N CYS A 417 18.36 5.55 3.32
CA CYS A 417 18.80 6.69 4.13
C CYS A 417 20.24 7.15 3.82
N ASP A 418 21.11 6.27 3.34
CA ASP A 418 22.54 6.58 3.24
C ASP A 418 23.25 5.89 2.06
N TYR A 419 23.98 6.70 1.28
CA TYR A 419 24.75 6.23 0.13
C TYR A 419 25.97 5.37 0.50
N GLN A 420 26.64 5.66 1.62
CA GLN A 420 27.82 4.89 2.06
C GLN A 420 27.44 3.47 2.48
N ASN A 421 26.26 3.28 3.09
CA ASN A 421 25.73 1.94 3.38
C ASN A 421 25.54 1.11 2.10
N CYS A 422 25.09 1.73 1.00
CA CYS A 422 24.97 1.06 -0.30
C CYS A 422 26.34 0.65 -0.85
N ILE A 423 27.36 1.53 -0.74
CA ILE A 423 28.74 1.20 -1.15
C ILE A 423 29.27 0.02 -0.35
N ASN A 424 29.19 0.11 0.99
CA ASN A 424 29.69 -0.94 1.89
C ASN A 424 29.06 -2.31 1.58
N PHE A 425 27.78 -2.31 1.16
CA PHE A 425 27.05 -3.49 0.76
C PHE A 425 27.50 -4.07 -0.59
N ILE A 426 27.78 -3.22 -1.58
CA ILE A 426 28.27 -3.66 -2.89
C ILE A 426 29.71 -4.16 -2.80
N ASP A 427 30.56 -3.46 -2.05
CA ASP A 427 31.97 -3.84 -1.82
C ASP A 427 32.09 -5.20 -1.10
N SER A 428 31.08 -5.59 -0.32
CA SER A 428 31.01 -6.90 0.34
C SER A 428 30.34 -8.00 -0.48
N ASP A 429 30.10 -7.77 -1.79
CA ASP A 429 29.38 -8.70 -2.67
C ASP A 429 27.95 -9.03 -2.16
N GLY A 430 27.36 -8.14 -1.37
CA GLY A 430 26.05 -8.32 -0.76
C GLY A 430 24.92 -8.47 -1.78
N GLN A 431 25.01 -7.78 -2.93
CA GLN A 431 24.04 -7.82 -4.01
C GLN A 431 23.77 -9.25 -4.51
N LYS A 432 24.79 -10.11 -4.55
CA LYS A 432 24.66 -11.52 -4.93
C LYS A 432 23.78 -12.32 -3.97
N HIS A 433 23.69 -11.91 -2.70
CA HIS A 433 22.83 -12.56 -1.71
C HIS A 433 21.37 -12.18 -1.92
N LEU A 434 21.08 -10.89 -2.11
CA LEU A 434 19.72 -10.41 -2.36
C LEU A 434 19.16 -10.95 -3.68
N MET A 435 19.96 -10.95 -4.75
CA MET A 435 19.58 -11.55 -6.04
C MET A 435 19.20 -13.04 -5.88
N ARG A 436 19.99 -13.80 -5.12
CA ARG A 436 19.67 -15.21 -4.82
C ARG A 436 18.33 -15.38 -4.09
N MET A 437 17.94 -14.45 -3.22
CA MET A 437 16.65 -14.51 -2.53
C MET A 437 15.48 -14.19 -3.46
N VAL A 438 15.64 -13.22 -4.37
CA VAL A 438 14.62 -12.88 -5.39
C VAL A 438 14.41 -14.03 -6.37
N ASN A 439 15.47 -14.78 -6.70
CA ASN A 439 15.42 -15.85 -7.69
C ASN A 439 14.84 -17.18 -7.16
N ARG A 440 14.58 -17.29 -5.85
CA ARG A 440 14.03 -18.51 -5.24
C ARG A 440 12.50 -18.53 -5.30
N PRO A 441 11.87 -19.71 -5.36
CA PRO A 441 10.41 -19.82 -5.29
C PRO A 441 9.88 -19.48 -3.89
N GLU A 442 8.58 -19.21 -3.80
CA GLU A 442 7.88 -18.90 -2.54
C GLU A 442 8.02 -20.01 -1.48
N THR A 443 8.16 -21.26 -1.92
CA THR A 443 8.41 -22.42 -1.03
C THR A 443 9.68 -22.27 -0.21
N ASP A 444 10.65 -21.51 -0.73
CA ASP A 444 11.97 -21.34 -0.17
C ASP A 444 12.15 -19.96 0.47
N VAL A 445 11.41 -18.94 0.02
CA VAL A 445 11.45 -17.57 0.55
C VAL A 445 10.03 -16.97 0.51
N PRO A 446 9.43 -16.61 1.67
CA PRO A 446 8.12 -15.96 1.70
C PRO A 446 8.08 -14.69 0.84
N TRP A 447 6.96 -14.50 0.14
CA TRP A 447 6.81 -13.41 -0.82
C TRP A 447 6.95 -12.02 -0.16
N GLU A 448 6.57 -11.86 1.12
CA GLU A 448 6.73 -10.62 1.88
C GLU A 448 8.22 -10.24 2.02
N THR A 449 9.07 -11.25 2.22
CA THR A 449 10.52 -11.07 2.27
C THR A 449 11.09 -10.78 0.90
N GLN A 450 10.59 -11.44 -0.15
CA GLN A 450 10.99 -11.12 -1.52
C GLN A 450 10.66 -9.67 -1.88
N VAL A 451 9.44 -9.19 -1.55
CA VAL A 451 9.03 -7.79 -1.74
C VAL A 451 10.02 -6.85 -1.06
N THR A 452 10.36 -7.12 0.20
CA THR A 452 11.25 -6.27 0.99
C THR A 452 12.68 -6.26 0.43
N VAL A 453 13.17 -7.41 -0.02
CA VAL A 453 14.46 -7.54 -0.69
C VAL A 453 14.48 -6.77 -2.02
N VAL A 454 13.43 -6.87 -2.84
CA VAL A 454 13.30 -6.10 -4.09
C VAL A 454 13.25 -4.60 -3.81
N GLN A 455 12.60 -4.17 -2.73
CA GLN A 455 12.62 -2.77 -2.29
C GLN A 455 14.01 -2.32 -1.83
N ALA A 456 14.79 -3.19 -1.17
CA ALA A 456 16.18 -2.89 -0.82
C ALA A 456 17.06 -2.71 -2.08
N ILE A 457 16.91 -3.59 -3.08
CA ILE A 457 17.58 -3.45 -4.38
C ILE A 457 17.15 -2.14 -5.05
N SER A 458 15.86 -1.80 -4.99
CA SER A 458 15.33 -0.56 -5.54
C SER A 458 15.94 0.68 -4.87
N ALA A 459 16.12 0.66 -3.55
CA ALA A 459 16.76 1.75 -2.82
C ALA A 459 18.22 1.97 -3.24
N ILE A 460 18.97 0.89 -3.51
CA ILE A 460 20.32 1.00 -4.07
C ILE A 460 20.26 1.56 -5.50
N ALA A 461 19.33 1.09 -6.32
CA ALA A 461 19.17 1.52 -7.71
C ALA A 461 18.68 2.97 -7.87
N ASP A 462 18.14 3.59 -6.81
CA ASP A 462 17.85 5.03 -6.79
C ASP A 462 19.11 5.90 -6.90
N TYR A 463 20.30 5.33 -6.65
CA TYR A 463 21.58 5.97 -6.91
C TYR A 463 22.12 5.58 -8.30
N PRO A 464 22.14 6.50 -9.30
CA PRO A 464 22.48 6.16 -10.68
C PRO A 464 23.89 5.56 -10.87
N SER A 465 24.84 5.90 -9.99
CA SER A 465 26.20 5.34 -10.03
C SER A 465 26.24 3.85 -9.67
N LEU A 466 25.36 3.40 -8.77
CA LEU A 466 25.35 2.04 -8.24
C LEU A 466 24.39 1.12 -9.00
N ALA A 467 23.42 1.70 -9.72
CA ALA A 467 22.48 0.93 -10.52
C ALA A 467 23.18 0.00 -11.54
N TYR A 468 24.36 0.36 -12.05
CA TYR A 468 25.11 -0.48 -12.97
C TYR A 468 25.59 -1.79 -12.34
N ASP A 469 25.94 -1.79 -11.05
CA ASP A 469 26.43 -2.97 -10.32
C ASP A 469 25.31 -3.98 -10.01
N LEU A 470 24.05 -3.57 -10.19
CA LEU A 470 22.87 -4.40 -10.00
C LEU A 470 22.34 -5.02 -11.31
N ILE A 471 22.92 -4.67 -12.46
CA ILE A 471 22.47 -5.19 -13.76
C ILE A 471 22.99 -6.61 -13.94
N ASP A 472 22.15 -7.57 -13.59
CA ASP A 472 22.41 -9.00 -13.68
C ASP A 472 21.30 -9.72 -14.46
N LEU A 473 21.68 -10.73 -15.25
CA LEU A 473 20.74 -11.48 -16.08
C LEU A 473 19.70 -12.24 -15.24
N ASP A 474 20.14 -12.86 -14.14
CA ASP A 474 19.28 -13.70 -13.31
C ASP A 474 18.29 -12.82 -12.53
N LEU A 475 18.74 -11.68 -12.01
CA LEU A 475 17.85 -10.71 -11.38
C LEU A 475 16.76 -10.23 -12.34
N PHE A 476 17.14 -9.79 -13.54
CA PHE A 476 16.17 -9.31 -14.52
C PHE A 476 15.22 -10.42 -14.98
N SER A 477 15.71 -11.65 -15.09
CA SER A 477 14.89 -12.82 -15.38
C SER A 477 13.84 -13.06 -14.30
N ALA A 478 14.22 -13.02 -13.01
CA ALA A 478 13.28 -13.20 -11.90
C ALA A 478 12.27 -12.06 -11.76
N LEU A 479 12.69 -10.81 -11.93
CA LEU A 479 11.75 -9.67 -11.95
C LEU A 479 10.76 -9.78 -13.12
N CYS A 480 11.21 -10.28 -14.28
CA CYS A 480 10.36 -10.49 -15.44
C CYS A 480 9.52 -11.78 -15.38
N SER A 481 9.83 -12.76 -14.54
CA SER A 481 9.03 -13.98 -14.36
C SER A 481 7.82 -13.72 -13.47
N ALA A 482 7.95 -12.80 -12.50
CA ALA A 482 6.84 -12.35 -11.66
C ALA A 482 5.69 -11.72 -12.47
N ILE A 483 5.96 -11.20 -13.67
CA ILE A 483 4.96 -10.56 -14.55
C ILE A 483 4.51 -11.44 -15.72
N GLU A 484 4.87 -12.73 -15.74
CA GLU A 484 4.41 -13.65 -16.77
C GLU A 484 2.90 -13.90 -16.69
N PRO A 485 2.24 -14.21 -17.83
CA PRO A 485 0.80 -14.48 -17.86
C PRO A 485 0.34 -15.54 -16.86
N ASP A 486 1.13 -16.61 -16.73
CA ASP A 486 0.82 -17.74 -15.85
C ASP A 486 1.40 -17.56 -14.43
N SER A 487 1.90 -16.36 -14.10
CA SER A 487 2.57 -16.10 -12.83
C SER A 487 1.57 -15.99 -11.67
N THR A 488 1.75 -16.86 -10.69
CA THR A 488 1.00 -16.88 -9.42
C THR A 488 1.50 -15.86 -8.39
N ALA A 489 2.49 -15.03 -8.75
CA ALA A 489 3.05 -14.04 -7.83
C ALA A 489 1.98 -13.06 -7.31
N PRO A 490 2.01 -12.71 -6.00
CA PRO A 490 1.07 -11.77 -5.42
C PRO A 490 1.23 -10.37 -5.98
N ALA A 491 0.16 -9.56 -5.86
CA ALA A 491 0.11 -8.21 -6.44
C ALA A 491 1.26 -7.31 -5.96
N ASP A 492 1.61 -7.37 -4.66
CA ASP A 492 2.67 -6.56 -4.07
C ASP A 492 4.06 -6.91 -4.62
N LEU A 493 4.33 -8.20 -4.88
CA LEU A 493 5.57 -8.64 -5.50
C LEU A 493 5.67 -8.19 -6.97
N LYS A 494 4.56 -8.26 -7.71
CA LYS A 494 4.48 -7.73 -9.08
C LYS A 494 4.77 -6.23 -9.11
N ILE A 495 4.16 -5.47 -8.20
CA ILE A 495 4.37 -4.01 -8.09
C ILE A 495 5.81 -3.71 -7.72
N ALA A 496 6.35 -4.33 -6.66
CA ALA A 496 7.73 -4.11 -6.25
C ALA A 496 8.73 -4.45 -7.37
N GLY A 497 8.50 -5.55 -8.09
CA GLY A 497 9.35 -5.96 -9.21
C GLY A 497 9.31 -4.97 -10.37
N ILE A 498 8.12 -4.51 -10.76
CA ILE A 498 7.95 -3.48 -11.81
C ILE A 498 8.60 -2.15 -11.39
N ASP A 499 8.47 -1.77 -10.13
CA ASP A 499 9.05 -0.55 -9.57
C ASP A 499 10.58 -0.60 -9.54
N ALA A 500 11.16 -1.78 -9.29
CA ALA A 500 12.59 -2.00 -9.46
C ALA A 500 13.00 -1.82 -10.92
N LEU A 501 12.29 -2.46 -11.87
CA LEU A 501 12.56 -2.34 -13.31
C LEU A 501 12.50 -0.88 -13.81
N CYS A 502 11.60 -0.06 -13.25
CA CYS A 502 11.47 1.35 -13.60
C CYS A 502 12.78 2.13 -13.38
N ARG A 503 13.54 1.83 -12.32
CA ARG A 503 14.81 2.50 -11.98
C ARG A 503 15.91 2.26 -12.99
N PHE A 504 15.85 1.14 -13.70
CA PHE A 504 16.82 0.78 -14.74
C PHE A 504 16.41 1.25 -16.15
N SER A 505 15.24 1.87 -16.32
CA SER A 505 14.67 2.21 -17.64
C SER A 505 15.56 3.14 -18.47
N SER A 506 16.33 4.03 -17.83
CA SER A 506 17.25 4.96 -18.49
C SER A 506 18.58 4.31 -18.93
N ILE A 507 18.89 3.10 -18.46
CA ILE A 507 20.19 2.45 -18.70
C ILE A 507 20.15 1.52 -19.92
N SER A 508 21.08 1.72 -20.86
CA SER A 508 21.12 0.99 -22.14
C SER A 508 21.41 -0.51 -22.02
N SER A 509 22.24 -0.94 -21.05
CA SER A 509 22.48 -2.38 -20.78
C SER A 509 21.24 -3.06 -20.21
N ALA A 510 20.55 -2.42 -19.26
CA ALA A 510 19.30 -2.93 -18.71
C ALA A 510 18.20 -3.06 -19.76
N ARG A 511 18.00 -2.05 -20.63
CA ARG A 511 17.02 -2.14 -21.73
C ARG A 511 17.28 -3.34 -22.65
N ARG A 512 18.54 -3.67 -22.94
CA ARG A 512 18.89 -4.86 -23.73
C ARG A 512 18.41 -6.15 -23.05
N LEU A 513 18.59 -6.29 -21.73
CA LEU A 513 18.09 -7.44 -20.97
C LEU A 513 16.55 -7.52 -21.02
N LEU A 514 15.85 -6.40 -20.90
CA LEU A 514 14.38 -6.35 -20.99
C LEU A 514 13.86 -6.75 -22.38
N ILE A 515 14.58 -6.37 -23.44
CA ILE A 515 14.29 -6.80 -24.81
C ILE A 515 14.48 -8.31 -24.94
N HIS A 516 15.60 -8.85 -24.45
CA HIS A 516 15.85 -10.30 -24.45
C HIS A 516 14.79 -11.07 -23.66
N ALA A 517 14.29 -10.50 -22.57
CA ALA A 517 13.22 -11.07 -21.74
C ALA A 517 11.81 -10.96 -22.35
N LYS A 518 11.67 -10.42 -23.58
CA LYS A 518 10.37 -10.23 -24.26
C LYS A 518 9.38 -9.43 -23.40
N LEU A 519 9.88 -8.40 -22.73
CA LEU A 519 9.08 -7.56 -21.82
C LEU A 519 7.84 -6.93 -22.49
N PRO A 520 7.89 -6.39 -23.73
CA PRO A 520 6.71 -5.79 -24.35
C PRO A 520 5.50 -6.73 -24.46
N GLN A 521 5.73 -8.01 -24.77
CA GLN A 521 4.66 -9.01 -24.85
C GLN A 521 4.07 -9.32 -23.46
N LYS A 522 4.94 -9.45 -22.44
CA LYS A 522 4.52 -9.66 -21.05
C LYS A 522 3.68 -8.49 -20.53
N LEU A 523 4.10 -7.25 -20.81
CA LEU A 523 3.39 -6.04 -20.40
C LEU A 523 2.03 -5.89 -21.07
N CYS A 524 1.88 -6.27 -22.34
CA CYS A 524 0.56 -6.27 -22.99
C CYS A 524 -0.43 -7.16 -22.23
N HIS A 525 -0.03 -8.39 -21.86
CA HIS A 525 -0.88 -9.26 -21.06
C HIS A 525 -1.16 -8.66 -19.68
N LEU A 526 -0.13 -8.27 -18.94
CA LEU A 526 -0.25 -7.73 -17.57
C LEU A 526 -1.19 -6.52 -17.49
N VAL A 527 -1.12 -5.61 -18.46
CA VAL A 527 -1.89 -4.36 -18.44
C VAL A 527 -3.33 -4.55 -18.92
N THR A 528 -3.60 -5.58 -19.72
CA THR A 528 -4.93 -5.81 -20.31
C THR A 528 -5.73 -6.90 -19.63
N CYS A 529 -5.09 -7.80 -18.87
CA CYS A 529 -5.76 -8.82 -18.09
C CYS A 529 -6.68 -8.18 -17.03
N PRO A 530 -8.00 -8.46 -17.06
CA PRO A 530 -8.95 -7.87 -16.12
C PRO A 530 -8.80 -8.43 -14.70
N ASP A 531 -8.19 -9.60 -14.54
CA ASP A 531 -7.99 -10.27 -13.25
C ASP A 531 -6.88 -9.61 -12.42
N HIS A 532 -6.02 -8.81 -13.04
CA HIS A 532 -5.01 -8.05 -12.31
C HIS A 532 -5.59 -6.80 -11.65
N PRO A 533 -5.30 -6.55 -10.36
CA PRO A 533 -5.69 -5.33 -9.66
C PRO A 533 -5.21 -4.07 -10.38
N ILE A 534 -5.98 -2.98 -10.28
CA ILE A 534 -5.66 -1.69 -10.90
C ILE A 534 -4.23 -1.22 -10.56
N PRO A 535 -3.73 -1.32 -9.30
CA PRO A 535 -2.35 -0.91 -8.98
C PRO A 535 -1.26 -1.66 -9.76
N VAL A 536 -1.43 -2.96 -10.03
CA VAL A 536 -0.47 -3.75 -10.82
C VAL A 536 -0.43 -3.26 -12.27
N ARG A 537 -1.62 -3.01 -12.84
CA ARG A 537 -1.76 -2.54 -14.22
C ARG A 537 -1.21 -1.12 -14.40
N GLU A 538 -1.43 -0.25 -13.42
CA GLU A 538 -0.84 1.10 -13.34
C GLU A 538 0.69 1.04 -13.29
N ALA A 539 1.26 0.17 -12.44
CA ALA A 539 2.71 -0.02 -12.38
C ALA A 539 3.28 -0.46 -13.75
N GLY A 540 2.60 -1.41 -14.41
CA GLY A 540 2.97 -1.86 -15.76
C GLY A 540 2.95 -0.75 -16.79
N ILE A 541 1.89 0.07 -16.81
CA ILE A 541 1.78 1.24 -17.70
C ILE A 541 2.89 2.26 -17.43
N ARG A 542 3.22 2.52 -16.16
CA ARG A 542 4.31 3.43 -15.79
C ARG A 542 5.66 2.94 -16.31
N LEU A 543 5.93 1.64 -16.23
CA LEU A 543 7.15 1.06 -16.80
C LEU A 543 7.21 1.25 -18.32
N VAL A 544 6.11 1.00 -19.03
CA VAL A 544 6.04 1.27 -20.49
C VAL A 544 6.34 2.72 -20.79
N LEU A 545 5.71 3.65 -20.07
CA LEU A 545 5.88 5.08 -20.28
C LEU A 545 7.34 5.52 -20.09
N LEU A 546 8.01 5.03 -19.05
CA LEU A 546 9.42 5.33 -18.78
C LEU A 546 10.33 4.75 -19.88
N LEU A 547 10.09 3.51 -20.31
CA LEU A 547 10.86 2.88 -21.38
C LEU A 547 10.65 3.57 -22.73
N CYS A 548 9.46 4.10 -22.98
CA CYS A 548 9.14 4.85 -24.21
C CYS A 548 9.85 6.21 -24.30
N ALA A 549 10.54 6.66 -23.25
CA ALA A 549 11.42 7.83 -23.35
C ALA A 549 12.58 7.59 -24.34
N GLU A 550 12.97 6.33 -24.57
CA GLU A 550 13.93 5.95 -25.60
C GLU A 550 13.20 5.61 -26.92
N PRO A 551 13.45 6.33 -28.02
CA PRO A 551 12.68 6.18 -29.26
C PRO A 551 12.71 4.77 -29.88
N LEU A 552 13.84 4.06 -29.85
CA LEU A 552 13.94 2.74 -30.45
C LEU A 552 13.13 1.70 -29.66
N PHE A 553 13.15 1.79 -28.33
CA PHE A 553 12.32 0.94 -27.47
C PHE A 553 10.83 1.23 -27.68
N ALA A 554 10.44 2.51 -27.79
CA ALA A 554 9.06 2.87 -28.06
C ALA A 554 8.58 2.32 -29.42
N GLN A 555 9.41 2.40 -30.47
CA GLN A 555 9.15 1.79 -31.77
C GLN A 555 9.02 0.26 -31.67
N LEU A 556 9.90 -0.39 -30.91
CA LEU A 556 9.80 -1.83 -30.65
C LEU A 556 8.48 -2.18 -29.96
N CYS A 557 8.03 -1.41 -28.96
CA CYS A 557 6.74 -1.63 -28.32
C CYS A 557 5.57 -1.54 -29.30
N VAL A 558 5.60 -0.57 -30.23
CA VAL A 558 4.59 -0.45 -31.29
C VAL A 558 4.62 -1.66 -32.22
N GLN A 559 5.81 -2.04 -32.72
CA GLN A 559 6.01 -3.20 -33.61
C GLN A 559 5.59 -4.53 -32.97
N GLN A 560 5.78 -4.68 -31.65
CA GLN A 560 5.33 -5.87 -30.90
C GLN A 560 3.84 -5.83 -30.54
N GLY A 561 3.08 -4.85 -31.03
CA GLY A 561 1.62 -4.80 -30.90
C GLY A 561 1.09 -4.23 -29.58
N LEU A 562 1.95 -3.67 -28.72
CA LEU A 562 1.53 -3.11 -27.43
C LEU A 562 0.55 -1.96 -27.58
N LEU A 563 0.78 -1.05 -28.55
CA LEU A 563 -0.14 0.05 -28.83
C LEU A 563 -1.53 -0.46 -29.25
N VAL A 564 -1.59 -1.44 -30.14
CA VAL A 564 -2.86 -2.06 -30.58
C VAL A 564 -3.55 -2.73 -29.39
N CYS A 565 -2.80 -3.46 -28.57
CA CYS A 565 -3.26 -4.11 -27.34
C CYS A 565 -3.92 -3.12 -26.37
N LEU A 566 -3.31 -1.95 -26.13
CA LEU A 566 -3.90 -0.89 -25.32
C LEU A 566 -5.15 -0.31 -25.98
N LEU A 567 -5.12 0.02 -27.27
CA LEU A 567 -6.29 0.61 -27.95
C LEU A 567 -7.52 -0.30 -27.91
N LYS A 568 -7.35 -1.62 -28.05
CA LYS A 568 -8.44 -2.61 -27.91
C LYS A 568 -9.07 -2.61 -26.52
N ASN A 569 -8.27 -2.37 -25.48
CA ASN A 569 -8.70 -2.47 -24.08
C ASN A 569 -8.99 -1.10 -23.43
N ARG A 570 -9.18 -0.05 -24.23
CA ARG A 570 -9.38 1.32 -23.76
C ARG A 570 -10.57 1.50 -22.82
N GLY A 571 -11.59 0.64 -22.85
CA GLY A 571 -12.87 0.78 -22.13
C GLY A 571 -12.78 1.21 -20.66
N ALA A 572 -12.90 0.26 -19.72
CA ALA A 572 -12.83 0.56 -18.28
C ALA A 572 -11.41 0.96 -17.83
N ALA A 573 -10.38 0.40 -18.49
CA ALA A 573 -8.98 0.62 -18.14
C ALA A 573 -8.56 2.09 -18.25
N SER A 574 -8.93 2.78 -19.34
CA SER A 574 -8.58 4.19 -19.56
C SER A 574 -9.23 5.15 -18.57
N ARG A 575 -10.29 4.75 -17.86
CA ARG A 575 -10.95 5.58 -16.83
C ARG A 575 -10.30 5.44 -15.46
N ASN A 576 -9.78 4.24 -15.17
CA ASN A 576 -9.30 3.88 -13.84
C ASN A 576 -7.78 3.97 -13.69
N ILE A 577 -7.03 4.03 -14.80
CA ILE A 577 -5.56 4.09 -14.85
C ILE A 577 -5.14 5.49 -15.32
N PRO A 578 -4.67 6.39 -14.42
CA PRO A 578 -4.37 7.78 -14.76
C PRO A 578 -3.30 7.95 -15.86
N THR A 579 -2.30 7.07 -15.89
CA THR A 579 -1.17 7.16 -16.84
C THR A 579 -1.47 6.54 -18.20
N TRP A 580 -2.65 5.92 -18.38
CA TRP A 580 -3.03 5.24 -19.62
C TRP A 580 -2.94 6.13 -20.86
N ALA A 581 -3.56 7.31 -20.80
CA ALA A 581 -3.59 8.23 -21.93
C ALA A 581 -2.18 8.74 -22.30
N ALA A 582 -1.36 9.03 -21.29
CA ALA A 582 0.03 9.46 -21.50
C ALA A 582 0.88 8.37 -22.16
N CYS A 583 0.70 7.11 -21.75
CA CYS A 583 1.38 5.95 -22.35
C CYS A 583 0.98 5.74 -23.82
N VAL A 584 -0.32 5.83 -24.12
CA VAL A 584 -0.83 5.75 -25.51
C VAL A 584 -0.25 6.87 -26.38
N GLU A 585 -0.20 8.10 -25.89
CA GLU A 585 0.41 9.22 -26.61
C GLU A 585 1.93 9.07 -26.79
N ALA A 586 2.64 8.51 -25.81
CA ALA A 586 4.07 8.23 -25.92
C ALA A 586 4.35 7.20 -27.03
N LEU A 587 3.58 6.12 -27.08
CA LEU A 587 3.67 5.11 -28.15
C LEU A 587 3.31 5.68 -29.52
N PHE A 588 2.25 6.50 -29.62
CA PHE A 588 1.91 7.19 -30.86
C PHE A 588 3.01 8.15 -31.33
N SER A 589 3.71 8.80 -30.40
CA SER A 589 4.80 9.72 -30.74
C SER A 589 6.04 9.00 -31.30
N ALA A 590 6.17 7.69 -31.05
CA ALA A 590 7.23 6.85 -31.60
C ALA A 590 7.01 6.46 -33.07
N ASP A 591 5.74 6.43 -33.50
CA ASP A 591 5.31 6.03 -34.85
C ASP A 591 4.20 6.97 -35.35
N LEU A 592 4.62 8.07 -35.99
CA LEU A 592 3.71 9.09 -36.51
C LEU A 592 2.80 8.59 -37.66
N PRO A 593 3.24 7.72 -38.59
CA PRO A 593 2.34 7.07 -39.55
C PRO A 593 1.17 6.38 -38.86
N VAL A 594 1.44 5.57 -37.82
CA VAL A 594 0.41 4.89 -37.01
C VAL A 594 -0.45 5.92 -36.28
N LYS A 595 0.15 6.93 -35.63
CA LYS A 595 -0.60 8.01 -34.97
C LYS A 595 -1.59 8.69 -35.91
N PHE A 596 -1.15 9.07 -37.11
CA PHE A 596 -2.01 9.73 -38.08
C PHE A 596 -3.11 8.79 -38.59
N ALA A 597 -2.79 7.50 -38.81
CA ALA A 597 -3.76 6.52 -39.27
C ALA A 597 -4.91 6.30 -38.28
N TYR A 598 -4.60 6.18 -36.98
CA TYR A 598 -5.59 5.87 -35.94
C TYR A 598 -6.31 7.12 -35.41
N THR A 599 -5.59 8.22 -35.22
CA THR A 599 -6.16 9.44 -34.63
C THR A 599 -6.66 10.43 -35.67
N GLY A 600 -6.21 10.32 -36.92
CA GLY A 600 -6.45 11.32 -37.96
C GLY A 600 -5.80 12.67 -37.68
N ARG A 601 -4.84 12.77 -36.74
CA ARG A 601 -4.18 14.03 -36.40
C ARG A 601 -2.70 13.85 -36.07
N LEU A 602 -1.87 14.71 -36.64
CA LEU A 602 -0.54 15.03 -36.13
C LEU A 602 -0.59 16.44 -35.54
N ALA A 603 -0.09 16.60 -34.32
CA ALA A 603 -0.02 17.86 -33.61
C ALA A 603 1.14 18.74 -34.11
N LEU A 604 1.19 20.00 -33.65
CA LEU A 604 2.23 20.97 -34.02
C LEU A 604 3.66 20.50 -33.70
N HIS A 605 3.82 19.64 -32.69
CA HIS A 605 5.11 19.11 -32.23
C HIS A 605 5.44 17.72 -32.82
N ASP A 606 4.52 17.11 -33.58
CA ASP A 606 4.78 15.84 -34.26
C ASP A 606 5.57 16.11 -35.54
N VAL A 607 6.89 15.92 -35.49
CA VAL A 607 7.80 16.20 -36.62
C VAL A 607 8.02 14.92 -37.43
N THR A 608 7.60 14.93 -38.69
CA THR A 608 7.76 13.80 -39.62
C THR A 608 9.24 13.53 -39.94
N ARG A 609 9.60 12.25 -39.98
CA ARG A 609 10.95 11.77 -40.34
C ARG A 609 10.95 11.20 -41.75
N ASP A 610 12.14 10.92 -42.28
CA ASP A 610 12.26 10.15 -43.52
C ASP A 610 11.59 8.79 -43.38
N GLY A 611 10.84 8.41 -44.41
CA GLY A 611 9.99 7.23 -44.37
C GLY A 611 8.60 7.47 -43.77
N PHE A 612 8.21 8.70 -43.42
CA PHE A 612 6.83 8.99 -43.04
C PHE A 612 5.88 8.64 -44.19
N TYR A 613 4.80 7.91 -43.89
CA TYR A 613 3.85 7.47 -44.89
C TYR A 613 2.41 7.55 -44.41
N ALA A 614 1.48 7.67 -45.36
CA ALA A 614 0.06 7.70 -45.09
C ALA A 614 -0.76 7.12 -46.24
N MET A 615 -1.90 6.54 -45.91
CA MET A 615 -2.87 6.03 -46.88
C MET A 615 -4.04 7.00 -47.03
N ARG A 616 -4.67 7.05 -48.20
CA ARG A 616 -5.87 7.89 -48.42
C ARG A 616 -7.05 7.50 -47.52
N ARG A 617 -7.19 6.20 -47.26
CA ARG A 617 -8.15 5.63 -46.31
C ARG A 617 -7.38 4.91 -45.22
N SER A 618 -7.70 5.17 -43.96
CA SER A 618 -7.12 4.40 -42.85
C SER A 618 -7.70 2.99 -42.89
N SER A 619 -6.85 1.97 -42.81
CA SER A 619 -7.23 0.57 -42.56
C SER A 619 -6.80 0.15 -41.16
N CYS A 620 -7.56 -0.73 -40.48
CA CYS A 620 -7.09 -1.47 -39.31
C CYS A 620 -6.94 -2.96 -39.69
N PRO A 621 -5.80 -3.61 -39.44
CA PRO A 621 -4.54 -3.01 -38.98
C PRO A 621 -3.96 -2.05 -40.02
N PHE A 622 -3.24 -1.02 -39.55
CA PHE A 622 -2.50 -0.12 -40.43
C PHE A 622 -1.26 -0.85 -40.97
N PRO A 623 -0.98 -0.82 -42.29
CA PRO A 623 0.14 -1.57 -42.85
C PRO A 623 1.47 -1.01 -42.36
N VAL A 624 2.35 -1.89 -41.88
CA VAL A 624 3.74 -1.56 -41.55
C VAL A 624 4.57 -1.60 -42.83
N LEU A 625 5.17 -0.47 -43.21
CA LEU A 625 5.86 -0.34 -44.49
C LEU A 625 7.05 -1.30 -44.61
N GLU A 626 7.82 -1.50 -43.54
CA GLU A 626 8.92 -2.47 -43.52
C GLU A 626 8.42 -3.91 -43.72
N GLU A 627 7.24 -4.26 -43.21
CA GLU A 627 6.68 -5.59 -43.43
C GLU A 627 6.23 -5.80 -44.87
N LEU A 628 5.63 -4.79 -45.50
CA LEU A 628 5.29 -4.85 -46.93
C LEU A 628 6.54 -5.07 -47.78
N PHE A 629 7.65 -4.41 -47.44
CA PHE A 629 8.93 -4.60 -48.13
C PHE A 629 9.53 -5.97 -47.87
N ARG A 630 9.57 -6.42 -46.62
CA ARG A 630 10.05 -7.76 -46.22
C ARG A 630 9.25 -8.88 -46.90
N LEU A 631 7.93 -8.74 -46.96
CA LEU A 631 7.02 -9.72 -47.57
C LEU A 631 6.89 -9.54 -49.09
N LYS A 632 7.51 -8.50 -49.66
CA LYS A 632 7.47 -8.17 -51.10
C LYS A 632 6.04 -8.03 -51.64
N LEU A 633 5.16 -7.40 -50.85
CA LEU A 633 3.74 -7.23 -51.13
C LEU A 633 3.44 -5.84 -51.70
N CYS A 634 2.76 -5.80 -52.85
CA CYS A 634 2.23 -4.55 -53.39
C CYS A 634 0.89 -4.21 -52.71
N PRO A 635 0.74 -3.04 -52.08
CA PRO A 635 -0.53 -2.67 -51.47
C PRO A 635 -1.61 -2.40 -52.55
N LEU A 636 -2.87 -2.70 -52.24
CA LEU A 636 -3.98 -2.44 -53.16
C LEU A 636 -4.28 -0.95 -53.29
N GLU A 637 -4.36 -0.28 -52.14
CA GLU A 637 -4.55 1.17 -52.05
C GLU A 637 -3.20 1.90 -52.14
N PRO A 638 -3.16 3.12 -52.69
CA PRO A 638 -1.96 3.95 -52.67
C PRO A 638 -1.46 4.21 -51.23
N ILE A 639 -0.16 3.98 -51.01
CA ILE A 639 0.57 4.43 -49.83
C ILE A 639 1.49 5.56 -50.27
N TYR A 640 1.25 6.78 -49.79
CA TYR A 640 2.13 7.90 -50.04
C TYR A 640 3.30 7.87 -49.06
N VAL A 641 4.53 8.05 -49.55
CA VAL A 641 5.73 8.01 -48.71
C VAL A 641 6.57 9.26 -48.96
N ALA A 642 7.01 9.91 -47.88
CA ALA A 642 7.94 11.03 -47.90
C ALA A 642 9.32 10.57 -47.44
N ASN A 643 10.31 10.66 -48.32
CA ASN A 643 11.68 10.28 -48.02
C ASN A 643 12.66 11.26 -48.66
N PHE A 644 13.32 12.08 -47.84
CA PHE A 644 14.31 13.06 -48.31
C PHE A 644 15.75 12.56 -48.12
N ALA A 645 15.96 11.26 -47.84
CA ALA A 645 17.30 10.69 -47.75
C ALA A 645 18.08 10.92 -49.07
N ASP A 646 19.37 11.24 -48.97
CA ASP A 646 20.22 11.55 -50.11
C ASP A 646 20.37 10.31 -51.03
N GLY A 647 19.90 10.46 -52.27
CA GLY A 647 20.36 9.66 -53.40
C GLY A 647 21.67 10.22 -53.96
N PRO A 648 22.31 9.54 -54.93
CA PRO A 648 23.43 10.14 -55.67
C PRO A 648 23.00 11.51 -56.23
N GLU A 649 23.86 12.53 -56.06
CA GLU A 649 23.59 13.92 -56.44
C GLU A 649 23.20 14.02 -57.92
N PRO A 650 22.05 14.63 -58.26
CA PRO A 650 21.71 14.96 -59.63
C PRO A 650 22.28 16.34 -59.99
N ASP A 651 23.04 16.40 -61.08
CA ASP A 651 23.34 17.66 -61.79
C ASP A 651 22.03 18.24 -62.37
N ASP A 652 21.93 19.56 -62.45
CA ASP A 652 20.70 20.34 -62.64
C ASP A 652 19.93 20.12 -63.98
N GLU A 653 20.31 19.15 -64.81
CA GLU A 653 19.68 18.86 -66.13
C GLU A 653 18.96 17.49 -66.23
N GLU A 654 18.92 16.65 -65.18
CA GLU A 654 18.56 15.22 -65.30
C GLU A 654 17.36 14.70 -64.45
N ASP A 655 16.31 15.51 -64.21
CA ASP A 655 15.09 15.03 -63.52
C ASP A 655 14.36 13.91 -64.30
N ASP A 656 14.45 13.92 -65.63
CA ASP A 656 13.87 12.89 -66.51
C ASP A 656 14.75 11.62 -66.59
N GLU A 657 16.06 11.70 -66.29
CA GLU A 657 17.00 10.60 -66.52
C GLU A 657 16.99 9.55 -65.40
N TYR A 658 16.77 9.92 -64.13
CA TYR A 658 16.61 8.95 -63.05
C TYR A 658 15.31 8.13 -63.18
N LEU A 659 14.20 8.78 -63.54
CA LEU A 659 12.93 8.11 -63.84
C LEU A 659 13.03 7.27 -65.10
N ALA A 660 13.71 7.75 -66.15
CA ALA A 660 14.01 6.98 -67.35
C ALA A 660 14.92 5.77 -67.07
N SER A 661 15.92 5.92 -66.21
CA SER A 661 16.84 4.87 -65.76
C SER A 661 16.11 3.79 -64.95
N LYS A 662 15.24 4.20 -64.02
CA LYS A 662 14.39 3.28 -63.25
C LYS A 662 13.37 2.56 -64.15
N ARG A 663 12.77 3.28 -65.09
CA ARG A 663 11.88 2.71 -66.11
C ARG A 663 12.63 1.75 -67.03
N ALA A 664 13.85 2.07 -67.44
CA ALA A 664 14.71 1.19 -68.22
C ALA A 664 15.09 -0.07 -67.44
N ALA A 665 15.35 0.04 -66.13
CA ALA A 665 15.58 -1.12 -65.26
C ALA A 665 14.34 -2.02 -65.16
N PHE A 666 13.14 -1.44 -65.01
CA PHE A 666 11.88 -2.19 -65.03
C PHE A 666 11.58 -2.81 -66.39
N ASP A 667 11.76 -2.08 -67.49
CA ASP A 667 11.55 -2.57 -68.85
C ASP A 667 12.56 -3.66 -69.21
N ALA A 668 13.81 -3.56 -68.75
CA ALA A 668 14.82 -4.60 -68.88
C ALA A 668 14.46 -5.84 -68.07
N ALA A 669 14.01 -5.69 -66.81
CA ALA A 669 13.53 -6.79 -65.98
C ALA A 669 12.29 -7.47 -66.60
N ARG A 670 11.34 -6.69 -67.11
CA ARG A 670 10.13 -7.16 -67.80
C ARG A 670 10.46 -7.86 -69.12
N ALA A 671 11.41 -7.35 -69.89
CA ALA A 671 11.90 -7.99 -71.11
C ALA A 671 12.63 -9.31 -70.80
N THR A 672 13.35 -9.37 -69.68
CA THR A 672 14.00 -10.60 -69.20
C THR A 672 12.95 -11.64 -68.77
N MET A 673 11.93 -11.23 -68.02
CA MET A 673 10.81 -12.11 -67.66
C MET A 673 10.04 -12.62 -68.88
N ARG A 674 9.77 -11.77 -69.87
CA ARG A 674 9.10 -12.17 -71.13
C ARG A 674 9.94 -13.15 -71.94
N ARG A 675 11.25 -12.88 -72.10
CA ARG A 675 12.18 -13.80 -72.79
C ARG A 675 12.23 -15.15 -72.09
N GLU A 676 12.33 -15.16 -70.77
CA GLU A 676 12.39 -16.39 -69.99
C GLU A 676 11.07 -17.16 -70.01
N SER A 677 9.93 -16.47 -69.90
CA SER A 677 8.60 -17.06 -70.01
C SER A 677 8.36 -17.67 -71.40
N GLN A 678 8.77 -16.99 -72.48
CA GLN A 678 8.68 -17.50 -73.85
C GLN A 678 9.60 -18.70 -74.10
N ALA A 679 10.81 -18.70 -73.52
CA ALA A 679 11.76 -19.80 -73.65
C ALA A 679 11.37 -21.05 -72.83
N ARG A 680 10.71 -20.87 -71.68
CA ARG A 680 10.36 -21.95 -70.74
C ARG A 680 8.88 -22.32 -70.74
N GLY A 681 8.11 -21.73 -71.64
CA GLY A 681 6.76 -22.16 -71.98
C GLY A 681 5.70 -22.00 -70.89
N ILE A 682 5.96 -21.28 -69.77
CA ILE A 682 5.00 -20.69 -68.81
C ILE A 682 5.71 -20.18 -67.53
N ARG A 683 6.82 -20.80 -67.07
CA ARG A 683 7.45 -20.46 -65.77
C ARG A 683 8.77 -19.68 -65.90
N VAL A 684 8.83 -18.53 -65.23
CA VAL A 684 10.03 -17.71 -65.01
C VAL A 684 10.83 -18.28 -63.82
N SER A 685 12.16 -18.16 -63.81
CA SER A 685 12.98 -18.61 -62.67
C SER A 685 12.73 -17.80 -61.40
N GLU A 686 12.93 -18.47 -60.28
CA GLU A 686 12.90 -17.85 -58.95
C GLU A 686 13.91 -16.70 -58.82
N GLY A 687 15.10 -16.81 -59.44
CA GLY A 687 16.11 -15.75 -59.46
C GLY A 687 15.62 -14.47 -60.16
N THR A 688 14.97 -14.59 -61.32
CA THR A 688 14.41 -13.45 -62.05
C THR A 688 13.22 -12.82 -61.31
N ILE A 689 12.36 -13.65 -60.68
CA ILE A 689 11.25 -13.16 -59.84
C ILE A 689 11.79 -12.40 -58.64
N ASN A 690 12.79 -12.95 -57.94
CA ASN A 690 13.40 -12.31 -56.78
C ASN A 690 14.07 -10.99 -57.15
N ALA A 691 14.84 -10.91 -58.24
CA ALA A 691 15.44 -9.66 -58.70
C ALA A 691 14.40 -8.58 -59.01
N TRP A 692 13.27 -8.95 -59.62
CA TRP A 692 12.17 -8.03 -59.89
C TRP A 692 11.48 -7.55 -58.61
N LEU A 693 11.29 -8.41 -57.62
CA LEU A 693 10.73 -8.02 -56.33
C LEU A 693 11.71 -7.16 -55.51
N GLU A 694 13.01 -7.43 -55.58
CA GLU A 694 14.05 -6.58 -54.95
C GLU A 694 14.06 -5.16 -55.54
N LEU A 695 13.86 -5.01 -56.86
CA LEU A 695 13.73 -3.70 -57.50
C LEU A 695 12.53 -2.89 -56.98
N LYS A 696 11.45 -3.56 -56.54
CA LYS A 696 10.23 -2.93 -56.03
C LYS A 696 10.22 -2.69 -54.54
N PHE A 697 10.73 -3.65 -53.78
CA PHE A 697 10.49 -3.79 -52.35
C PHE A 697 11.77 -4.00 -51.53
N GLY A 698 12.96 -4.05 -52.17
CA GLY A 698 14.21 -4.35 -51.47
C GLY A 698 14.64 -3.28 -50.47
N ARG A 699 14.35 -2.01 -50.74
CA ARG A 699 14.55 -0.90 -49.78
C ARG A 699 13.67 0.30 -50.12
N LEU A 700 13.45 1.15 -49.11
CA LEU A 700 12.84 2.45 -49.33
C LEU A 700 13.75 3.31 -50.22
N GLN A 701 13.21 3.76 -51.36
CA GLN A 701 13.98 4.55 -52.31
C GLN A 701 13.97 6.03 -51.89
N PRO A 702 15.06 6.77 -52.14
CA PRO A 702 15.04 8.23 -52.03
C PRO A 702 14.03 8.83 -53.02
N ASP A 703 13.52 10.01 -52.70
CA ASP A 703 12.61 10.78 -53.57
C ASP A 703 13.32 12.06 -54.05
N PRO A 704 14.05 12.01 -55.18
CA PRO A 704 14.79 13.16 -55.70
C PRO A 704 13.91 14.37 -56.00
N GLN A 705 12.67 14.14 -56.44
CA GLN A 705 11.76 15.23 -56.74
C GLN A 705 11.32 15.94 -55.46
N LEU A 706 11.03 15.20 -54.40
CA LEU A 706 10.69 15.79 -53.10
C LEU A 706 11.87 16.59 -52.51
N GLN A 707 13.10 16.13 -52.73
CA GLN A 707 14.30 16.90 -52.37
C GLN A 707 14.44 18.18 -53.22
N SER A 708 14.19 18.09 -54.53
CA SER A 708 14.15 19.25 -55.43
C SER A 708 13.12 20.27 -54.97
N TYR A 709 11.92 19.83 -54.59
CA TYR A 709 10.89 20.69 -53.99
C TYR A 709 11.40 21.41 -52.75
N LEU A 710 12.10 20.70 -51.84
CA LEU A 710 12.68 21.30 -50.64
C LEU A 710 13.77 22.33 -50.97
N ARG A 711 14.65 22.04 -51.94
CA ARG A 711 15.69 22.97 -52.40
C ARG A 711 15.08 24.25 -53.00
N MET A 712 14.14 24.09 -53.94
CA MET A 712 13.42 25.22 -54.55
C MET A 712 12.73 26.09 -53.51
N PHE A 713 12.01 25.46 -52.58
CA PHE A 713 11.29 26.22 -51.56
C PHE A 713 12.22 26.92 -50.57
N ARG A 714 13.36 26.30 -50.19
CA ARG A 714 14.39 26.96 -49.37
C ARG A 714 14.97 28.18 -50.06
N ALA A 715 15.19 28.12 -51.38
CA ALA A 715 15.65 29.26 -52.17
C ALA A 715 14.59 30.39 -52.21
N GLU A 716 13.31 30.06 -52.47
CA GLU A 716 12.22 31.04 -52.40
C GLU A 716 12.10 31.69 -51.00
N LEU A 717 12.27 30.90 -49.94
CA LEU A 717 12.21 31.38 -48.56
C LEU A 717 13.39 32.30 -48.21
N ALA A 718 14.60 32.01 -48.69
CA ALA A 718 15.78 32.83 -48.47
C ALA A 718 15.63 34.25 -49.07
N VAL A 719 15.04 34.33 -50.27
CA VAL A 719 14.73 35.62 -50.94
C VAL A 719 13.76 36.45 -50.10
N VAL A 720 12.69 35.85 -49.59
CA VAL A 720 11.67 36.59 -48.81
C VAL A 720 12.16 36.97 -47.41
N GLU A 721 12.98 36.13 -46.77
CA GLU A 721 13.50 36.40 -45.42
C GLU A 721 14.79 37.25 -45.40
N GLY A 722 15.30 37.68 -46.55
CA GLY A 722 16.44 38.60 -46.67
C GLY A 722 17.77 38.01 -46.20
N ARG A 723 17.93 36.67 -46.23
CA ARG A 723 19.18 36.00 -45.85
C ARG A 723 19.98 35.67 -47.10
N GLY A 724 21.19 36.25 -47.20
CA GLY A 724 22.19 35.83 -48.18
C GLY A 724 22.56 34.36 -47.99
N ASP A 725 22.94 33.73 -49.10
CA ASP A 725 23.39 32.33 -49.20
C ASP A 725 24.45 32.03 -48.12
N GLY A 726 24.13 31.26 -47.07
CA GLY A 726 25.15 30.86 -46.08
C GLY A 726 24.79 30.67 -44.60
N ASP A 727 23.53 30.58 -44.15
CA ASP A 727 23.23 30.08 -42.79
C ASP A 727 22.62 28.66 -42.86
N PRO A 728 23.44 27.59 -42.75
CA PRO A 728 23.00 26.21 -42.87
C PRO A 728 22.29 25.70 -41.59
N THR A 729 22.00 26.55 -40.61
CA THR A 729 21.32 26.11 -39.39
C THR A 729 19.87 25.75 -39.69
N ILE A 730 19.64 24.46 -39.96
CA ILE A 730 18.33 23.81 -39.86
C ILE A 730 17.71 24.31 -38.55
N PRO A 731 16.56 25.02 -38.58
CA PRO A 731 15.93 25.50 -37.36
C PRO A 731 15.72 24.29 -36.44
N SER A 732 16.26 24.35 -35.21
CA SER A 732 16.02 23.30 -34.23
C SER A 732 14.50 23.11 -34.13
N PRO A 733 13.93 21.92 -34.39
CA PRO A 733 12.47 21.71 -34.42
C PRO A 733 11.78 22.08 -33.09
N SER A 734 12.56 22.20 -32.02
CA SER A 734 12.14 22.53 -30.67
C SER A 734 11.82 24.01 -30.43
N LEU A 735 12.27 24.94 -31.28
CA LEU A 735 12.14 26.38 -31.05
C LEU A 735 11.71 27.10 -32.33
N VAL A 736 10.57 27.78 -32.27
CA VAL A 736 9.87 28.34 -33.44
C VAL A 736 9.93 29.86 -33.40
N HIS A 737 10.32 30.46 -34.53
CA HIS A 737 10.21 31.91 -34.75
C HIS A 737 8.75 32.29 -35.04
N VAL A 738 8.07 32.76 -34.01
CA VAL A 738 6.61 32.96 -34.04
C VAL A 738 6.19 33.99 -35.08
N SER A 739 6.97 35.06 -35.26
CA SER A 739 6.72 36.12 -36.25
C SER A 739 6.78 35.64 -37.70
N LYS A 740 7.47 34.51 -37.97
CA LYS A 740 7.63 33.94 -39.32
C LYS A 740 6.59 32.87 -39.68
N ILE A 741 5.76 32.45 -38.73
CA ILE A 741 4.80 31.34 -38.96
C ILE A 741 3.81 31.69 -40.07
N SER A 742 3.18 32.87 -40.01
CA SER A 742 2.19 33.30 -41.01
C SER A 742 2.78 33.41 -42.42
N SER A 743 3.96 34.03 -42.55
CA SER A 743 4.58 34.27 -43.85
C SER A 743 5.05 32.95 -44.48
N ARG A 744 5.72 32.09 -43.71
CA ARG A 744 6.14 30.76 -44.15
C ARG A 744 4.96 29.89 -44.56
N ALA A 745 3.87 29.91 -43.79
CA ALA A 745 2.69 29.11 -44.11
C ALA A 745 1.98 29.57 -45.39
N ARG A 746 1.88 30.88 -45.62
CA ARG A 746 1.34 31.46 -46.87
C ARG A 746 2.16 31.01 -48.08
N LEU A 747 3.47 31.25 -48.03
CA LEU A 747 4.39 30.87 -49.12
C LEU A 747 4.39 29.37 -49.39
N LEU A 748 4.40 28.55 -48.34
CA LEU A 748 4.38 27.10 -48.51
C LEU A 748 3.04 26.62 -49.08
N GLY A 749 1.92 27.24 -48.71
CA GLY A 749 0.61 26.91 -49.26
C GLY A 749 0.53 27.16 -50.76
N ASP A 750 1.03 28.33 -51.20
CA ASP A 750 1.15 28.67 -52.62
C ASP A 750 2.10 27.73 -53.36
N PHE A 751 3.27 27.44 -52.79
CA PHE A 751 4.24 26.52 -53.36
C PHE A 751 3.65 25.12 -53.56
N VAL A 752 3.05 24.55 -52.52
CA VAL A 752 2.41 23.22 -52.57
C VAL A 752 1.30 23.18 -53.63
N SER A 753 0.45 24.21 -53.69
CA SER A 753 -0.58 24.26 -54.72
C SER A 753 0.00 24.35 -56.12
N ARG A 754 1.09 25.10 -56.35
CA ARG A 754 1.77 25.17 -57.66
C ARG A 754 2.31 23.80 -58.10
N GLN A 755 2.93 23.06 -57.18
CA GLN A 755 3.49 21.73 -57.49
C GLN A 755 2.41 20.67 -57.78
N LEU A 756 1.18 20.87 -57.30
CA LEU A 756 0.08 19.90 -57.37
C LEU A 756 -1.13 20.39 -58.22
N SER A 757 -0.86 20.89 -59.42
CA SER A 757 -1.81 21.35 -60.46
C SER A 757 -2.56 22.67 -60.23
N GLY A 758 -2.17 23.47 -59.24
CA GLY A 758 -2.76 24.81 -59.02
C GLY A 758 -4.23 24.78 -58.59
N VAL A 759 -4.93 25.92 -58.71
CA VAL A 759 -6.37 26.02 -58.42
C VAL A 759 -7.17 25.59 -59.64
N SER A 760 -8.22 24.78 -59.43
CA SER A 760 -9.08 24.33 -60.52
C SER A 760 -9.96 25.48 -61.05
N PRO A 761 -9.99 25.77 -62.36
CA PRO A 761 -10.80 26.84 -62.93
C PRO A 761 -12.33 26.66 -62.77
N ASN A 762 -12.81 25.43 -62.56
CA ASN A 762 -14.23 25.05 -62.65
C ASN A 762 -14.80 24.43 -61.35
N ASN A 763 -14.55 25.03 -60.18
CA ASN A 763 -15.14 24.62 -58.88
C ASN A 763 -15.18 23.09 -58.63
N GLY A 764 -14.03 22.42 -58.79
CA GLY A 764 -13.75 21.13 -58.13
C GLY A 764 -14.39 19.84 -58.69
N SER A 765 -15.15 19.86 -59.79
CA SER A 765 -15.91 18.67 -60.23
C SER A 765 -15.08 17.51 -60.81
N CYS A 766 -13.75 17.64 -60.97
CA CYS A 766 -12.93 16.64 -61.66
C CYS A 766 -11.54 16.34 -61.04
N VAL A 767 -11.13 17.03 -59.97
CA VAL A 767 -9.76 16.87 -59.40
C VAL A 767 -9.52 15.44 -58.90
N ASP A 768 -10.51 14.81 -58.28
CA ASP A 768 -10.38 13.44 -57.80
C ASP A 768 -10.24 12.44 -58.97
N GLN A 769 -10.94 12.65 -60.09
CA GLN A 769 -10.80 11.80 -61.27
C GLN A 769 -9.43 11.98 -61.94
N GLN A 770 -8.94 13.23 -62.03
CA GLN A 770 -7.60 13.53 -62.52
C GLN A 770 -6.52 12.90 -61.65
N LEU A 771 -6.71 12.95 -60.33
CA LEU A 771 -5.82 12.29 -59.38
C LEU A 771 -5.82 10.77 -59.59
N GLU A 772 -6.98 10.12 -59.72
CA GLU A 772 -7.04 8.67 -59.97
C GLU A 772 -6.34 8.27 -61.28
N LEU A 773 -6.48 9.07 -62.35
CA LEU A 773 -5.75 8.84 -63.60
C LEU A 773 -4.24 9.05 -63.44
N HIS A 774 -3.83 10.10 -62.72
CA HIS A 774 -2.42 10.38 -62.41
C HIS A 774 -1.79 9.26 -61.58
N LEU A 775 -2.49 8.78 -60.55
CA LEU A 775 -2.04 7.67 -59.71
C LEU A 775 -1.90 6.37 -60.51
N ARG A 776 -2.80 6.09 -61.46
CA ARG A 776 -2.65 4.93 -62.37
C ARG A 776 -1.39 5.07 -63.22
N ALA A 777 -1.15 6.23 -63.81
CA ALA A 777 0.04 6.48 -64.61
C ALA A 777 1.35 6.31 -63.80
N ILE A 778 1.38 6.81 -62.56
CA ILE A 778 2.52 6.60 -61.66
C ILE A 778 2.70 5.10 -61.37
N LYS A 779 1.63 4.41 -60.95
CA LYS A 779 1.66 2.98 -60.62
C LYS A 779 2.15 2.13 -61.79
N ASP A 780 1.75 2.47 -63.02
CA ASP A 780 2.21 1.78 -64.24
C ASP A 780 3.71 2.02 -64.50
N ASN A 781 4.23 3.19 -64.10
CA ASN A 781 5.63 3.57 -64.29
C ASN A 781 6.57 2.98 -63.23
N ILE A 782 6.21 3.07 -61.95
CA ILE A 782 7.05 2.56 -60.84
C ILE A 782 6.73 1.12 -60.44
N GLU A 783 5.70 0.54 -61.06
CA GLU A 783 5.18 -0.81 -60.85
C GLU A 783 4.86 -1.20 -59.37
N THR A 784 4.51 -0.22 -58.53
CA THR A 784 4.10 -0.41 -57.13
C THR A 784 3.06 0.62 -56.72
N SER A 785 2.23 0.30 -55.71
CA SER A 785 1.30 1.24 -55.07
C SER A 785 1.93 2.03 -53.92
N VAL A 786 3.22 1.85 -53.64
CA VAL A 786 4.00 2.70 -52.73
C VAL A 786 4.53 3.88 -53.51
N ILE A 787 3.87 5.02 -53.39
CA ILE A 787 4.06 6.20 -54.24
C ILE A 787 4.92 7.24 -53.51
N PRO A 788 6.11 7.59 -54.03
CA PRO A 788 6.88 8.71 -53.52
C PRO A 788 6.12 10.03 -53.68
N LEU A 789 6.02 10.81 -52.62
CA LEU A 789 5.17 11.99 -52.56
C LEU A 789 5.58 13.07 -53.58
N GLY A 790 6.88 13.19 -53.88
CA GLY A 790 7.42 14.11 -54.87
C GLY A 790 6.99 13.80 -56.30
N GLN A 791 6.57 12.57 -56.61
CA GLN A 791 6.09 12.21 -57.96
C GLN A 791 4.65 12.68 -58.25
N LEU A 792 3.93 13.14 -57.23
CA LEU A 792 2.61 13.71 -57.44
C LEU A 792 2.72 15.03 -58.21
N ARG A 793 1.84 15.19 -59.20
CA ARG A 793 1.64 16.42 -60.00
C ARG A 793 0.21 16.90 -59.90
N VAL A 794 -0.73 15.99 -59.66
CA VAL A 794 -2.11 16.28 -59.28
C VAL A 794 -2.27 15.88 -57.82
N GLY A 795 -2.90 16.73 -57.00
CA GLY A 795 -3.19 16.42 -55.60
C GLY A 795 -4.54 16.98 -55.16
N SER A 796 -5.28 16.19 -54.40
CA SER A 796 -6.50 16.62 -53.71
C SER A 796 -6.14 17.05 -52.28
N TYR A 797 -7.13 17.12 -51.40
CA TYR A 797 -6.99 17.60 -50.02
C TYR A 797 -5.86 16.88 -49.24
N LEU A 798 -5.80 15.54 -49.30
CA LEU A 798 -4.80 14.78 -48.56
C LEU A 798 -3.40 14.97 -49.12
N GLU A 799 -3.22 14.84 -50.44
CA GLU A 799 -1.90 14.89 -51.07
C GLU A 799 -1.26 16.26 -50.84
N ARG A 800 -2.06 17.34 -50.97
CA ARG A 800 -1.61 18.71 -50.69
C ARG A 800 -1.29 18.91 -49.21
N ALA A 801 -2.17 18.50 -48.30
CA ALA A 801 -1.91 18.64 -46.87
C ALA A 801 -0.69 17.82 -46.44
N MET A 802 -0.52 16.60 -46.94
CA MET A 802 0.62 15.75 -46.64
C MET A 802 1.93 16.37 -47.14
N LEU A 803 1.97 16.86 -48.38
CA LEU A 803 3.14 17.55 -48.93
C LEU A 803 3.48 18.80 -48.12
N PHE A 804 2.48 19.60 -47.76
CA PHE A 804 2.68 20.75 -46.87
C PHE A 804 3.28 20.32 -45.54
N LYS A 805 2.72 19.31 -44.86
CA LYS A 805 3.19 18.87 -43.54
C LYS A 805 4.65 18.43 -43.57
N VAL A 806 5.01 17.54 -44.50
CA VAL A 806 6.38 17.01 -44.54
C VAL A 806 7.41 18.08 -44.91
N MET A 807 7.04 19.05 -45.78
CA MET A 807 7.88 20.19 -46.12
C MET A 807 8.02 21.17 -44.95
N ALA A 808 6.91 21.47 -44.27
CA ALA A 808 6.87 22.35 -43.10
C ALA A 808 7.79 21.85 -41.98
N ASP A 809 7.82 20.54 -41.73
CA ASP A 809 8.69 19.92 -40.74
C ASP A 809 10.19 20.09 -41.07
N ARG A 810 10.58 20.12 -42.36
CA ARG A 810 11.99 20.32 -42.80
C ARG A 810 12.47 21.77 -42.76
N ILE A 811 11.56 22.72 -42.61
CA ILE A 811 11.87 24.15 -42.48
C ILE A 811 11.54 24.71 -41.08
N GLY A 812 11.17 23.84 -40.14
CA GLY A 812 10.81 24.23 -38.76
C GLY A 812 9.54 25.07 -38.67
N LEU A 813 8.55 24.84 -39.55
CA LEU A 813 7.22 25.44 -39.48
C LEU A 813 6.27 24.48 -38.75
N PRO A 814 5.77 24.80 -37.55
CA PRO A 814 4.83 23.94 -36.84
C PRO A 814 3.48 23.90 -37.56
N ALA A 815 3.10 22.69 -37.97
CA ALA A 815 1.87 22.45 -38.69
C ALA A 815 1.20 21.18 -38.17
N CYS A 816 -0.10 21.26 -37.89
CA CYS A 816 -0.94 20.10 -37.62
C CYS A 816 -1.43 19.53 -38.95
N LEU A 817 -1.33 18.22 -39.13
CA LEU A 817 -1.98 17.51 -40.23
C LEU A 817 -3.25 16.86 -39.71
N VAL A 818 -4.40 17.20 -40.32
CA VAL A 818 -5.72 16.75 -39.84
C VAL A 818 -6.47 16.03 -40.94
N ARG A 819 -7.04 14.88 -40.62
CA ARG A 819 -7.90 14.07 -41.49
C ARG A 819 -9.37 14.23 -41.10
N GLY A 820 -10.19 14.59 -42.08
CA GLY A 820 -11.65 14.65 -41.99
C GLY A 820 -12.31 13.43 -42.61
N ARG A 821 -13.60 13.56 -42.94
CA ARG A 821 -14.37 12.54 -43.66
C ARG A 821 -14.12 12.57 -45.16
N TYR A 822 -14.46 11.46 -45.82
CA TYR A 822 -14.46 11.32 -47.29
C TYR A 822 -13.13 11.67 -47.99
N GLY A 823 -11.99 11.49 -47.31
CA GLY A 823 -10.66 11.76 -47.88
C GLY A 823 -10.20 13.22 -47.80
N ARG A 824 -11.00 14.12 -47.19
CA ARG A 824 -10.56 15.50 -46.93
C ARG A 824 -9.53 15.53 -45.80
N SER A 825 -8.46 16.27 -46.01
CA SER A 825 -7.45 16.59 -45.00
C SER A 825 -7.01 18.04 -45.13
N TRP A 826 -6.53 18.63 -44.05
CA TRP A 826 -6.11 20.02 -44.03
C TRP A 826 -4.96 20.26 -43.06
N ILE A 827 -4.41 21.46 -43.14
CA ILE A 827 -3.35 21.93 -42.26
C ILE A 827 -3.88 22.99 -41.32
N GLU A 828 -3.61 22.83 -40.03
CA GLU A 828 -3.83 23.86 -39.01
C GLU A 828 -2.48 24.39 -38.53
N ILE A 829 -2.35 25.71 -38.34
CA ILE A 829 -1.15 26.36 -37.82
C ILE A 829 -1.50 27.24 -36.63
N ALA A 830 -0.49 27.56 -35.82
CA ALA A 830 -0.60 28.51 -34.73
C ALA A 830 0.14 29.81 -35.08
N SER A 831 -0.61 30.88 -35.29
CA SER A 831 -0.07 32.23 -35.52
C SER A 831 -0.57 33.19 -34.42
N PRO A 832 0.17 33.33 -33.31
CA PRO A 832 -0.19 34.21 -32.20
C PRO A 832 -0.19 35.68 -32.62
N MET A 833 -1.08 36.47 -32.03
CA MET A 833 -1.00 37.93 -32.08
C MET A 833 0.06 38.38 -31.07
N LEU A 834 1.22 38.80 -31.54
CA LEU A 834 2.33 39.26 -30.69
C LEU A 834 2.27 40.77 -30.47
N SER A 835 2.72 41.21 -29.28
CA SER A 835 3.08 42.62 -29.06
C SER A 835 4.43 42.92 -29.71
N GLU A 836 4.71 44.18 -30.07
CA GLU A 836 5.96 44.58 -30.74
C GLU A 836 7.24 44.14 -29.99
N ALA A 837 7.17 43.98 -28.67
CA ALA A 837 8.28 43.54 -27.83
C ALA A 837 8.59 42.03 -27.89
N ALA A 838 7.67 41.18 -28.39
CA ALA A 838 7.79 39.72 -28.42
C ALA A 838 8.12 39.15 -29.82
N ASN A 839 8.40 40.00 -30.81
CA ASN A 839 8.56 39.62 -32.22
C ASN A 839 9.77 38.71 -32.51
N ASP A 840 10.76 38.67 -31.60
CA ASP A 840 11.98 37.84 -31.71
C ASP A 840 12.01 36.63 -30.74
N GLU A 841 10.93 36.38 -29.99
CA GLU A 841 10.88 35.25 -29.06
C GLU A 841 10.75 33.91 -29.80
N ARG A 842 11.64 32.97 -29.45
CA ARG A 842 11.53 31.57 -29.89
C ARG A 842 10.75 30.77 -28.87
N LEU A 843 9.58 30.27 -29.26
CA LEU A 843 8.73 29.47 -28.38
C LEU A 843 8.74 27.99 -28.77
N PRO A 844 8.70 27.07 -27.80
CA PRO A 844 8.44 25.67 -28.07
C PRO A 844 7.06 25.45 -28.73
N ALA A 845 7.03 24.69 -29.82
CA ALA A 845 5.80 24.41 -30.58
C ALA A 845 4.67 23.83 -29.72
N LYS A 846 5.01 23.09 -28.65
CA LYS A 846 4.06 22.50 -27.68
C LYS A 846 3.23 23.53 -26.89
N PHE A 847 3.68 24.77 -26.80
CA PHE A 847 2.95 25.85 -26.10
C PHE A 847 2.08 26.68 -27.05
N LEU A 848 2.21 26.46 -28.36
CA LEU A 848 1.39 27.13 -29.36
C LEU A 848 0.02 26.45 -29.46
N ARG A 849 -1.00 27.23 -29.80
CA ARG A 849 -2.36 26.75 -30.07
C ARG A 849 -2.78 27.12 -31.47
N GLU A 850 -3.28 26.15 -32.22
CA GLU A 850 -3.77 26.35 -33.56
C GLU A 850 -4.94 27.32 -33.59
N ASN A 851 -4.89 28.26 -34.54
CA ASN A 851 -5.92 29.29 -34.71
C ASN A 851 -6.24 29.58 -36.18
N TYR A 852 -5.48 29.02 -37.13
CA TYR A 852 -5.74 29.14 -38.56
C TYR A 852 -5.67 27.79 -39.28
N ILE A 853 -6.49 27.65 -40.33
CA ILE A 853 -6.34 26.63 -41.37
C ILE A 853 -5.62 27.27 -42.55
N VAL A 854 -4.64 26.58 -43.12
CA VAL A 854 -4.03 26.98 -44.40
C VAL A 854 -4.92 26.47 -45.52
N ASP A 855 -5.46 27.39 -46.31
CA ASP A 855 -6.19 27.03 -47.52
C ASP A 855 -5.19 26.52 -48.57
N LEU A 856 -5.45 25.32 -49.08
CA LEU A 856 -4.66 24.66 -50.11
C LEU A 856 -5.49 24.39 -51.38
N MET A 857 -6.76 24.80 -51.40
CA MET A 857 -7.73 24.40 -52.41
C MET A 857 -8.32 25.58 -53.18
N GLU A 858 -8.91 26.56 -52.50
CA GLU A 858 -9.63 27.67 -53.14
C GLU A 858 -8.73 28.89 -53.32
N GLN A 859 -8.09 29.34 -52.24
CA GLN A 859 -7.11 30.42 -52.25
C GLN A 859 -5.84 29.94 -51.54
N PRO A 860 -4.95 29.23 -52.25
CA PRO A 860 -3.72 28.70 -51.68
C PRO A 860 -2.96 29.73 -50.83
N GLY A 861 -2.42 29.28 -49.70
CA GLY A 861 -1.67 30.12 -48.77
C GLY A 861 -2.52 31.00 -47.85
N ASP A 862 -3.80 31.26 -48.16
CA ASP A 862 -4.65 32.07 -47.29
C ASP A 862 -4.88 31.41 -45.92
N LEU A 863 -4.97 32.24 -44.88
CA LEU A 863 -5.09 31.78 -43.48
C LEU A 863 -6.52 31.97 -42.99
N ILE A 864 -7.27 30.87 -42.96
CA ILE A 864 -8.68 30.86 -42.57
C ILE A 864 -8.78 30.74 -41.03
N PRO A 865 -9.35 31.73 -40.32
CA PRO A 865 -9.51 31.65 -38.86
C PRO A 865 -10.35 30.44 -38.44
N ILE A 866 -9.84 29.63 -37.50
CA ILE A 866 -10.59 28.49 -36.93
C ILE A 866 -11.82 29.02 -36.20
N GLY A 867 -12.99 28.48 -36.52
CA GLY A 867 -14.28 28.91 -35.98
C GLY A 867 -15.08 29.82 -36.93
N SER A 868 -14.46 30.34 -38.00
CA SER A 868 -15.17 31.07 -39.06
C SER A 868 -16.08 30.15 -39.88
N ALA A 869 -17.11 30.72 -40.54
CA ALA A 869 -17.98 29.98 -41.44
C ALA A 869 -17.21 29.31 -42.60
N ARG A 870 -16.14 29.94 -43.09
CA ARG A 870 -15.24 29.35 -44.10
C ARG A 870 -14.48 28.15 -43.54
N SER A 871 -13.96 28.24 -42.31
CA SER A 871 -13.31 27.09 -41.65
C SER A 871 -14.28 25.92 -41.45
N GLN A 872 -15.56 26.18 -41.16
CA GLN A 872 -16.58 25.13 -41.00
C GLN A 872 -16.97 24.45 -42.32
N ARG A 873 -16.84 25.13 -43.46
CA ARG A 873 -17.04 24.53 -44.79
C ARG A 873 -15.80 23.74 -45.25
N TYR A 874 -14.62 24.24 -44.88
CA TYR A 874 -13.35 23.60 -45.16
C TYR A 874 -13.16 22.32 -44.33
N ARG A 875 -13.58 22.36 -43.06
CA ARG A 875 -13.58 21.22 -42.13
C ARG A 875 -14.85 20.40 -42.30
N GLU A 876 -14.70 19.09 -42.38
CA GLU A 876 -15.79 18.17 -42.06
C GLU A 876 -15.51 17.50 -40.70
N GLN A 877 -16.51 16.84 -40.09
CA GLN A 877 -16.30 16.12 -38.82
C GLN A 877 -15.04 15.23 -38.90
N ARG A 878 -14.17 15.31 -37.89
CA ARG A 878 -12.95 14.51 -37.80
C ARG A 878 -13.28 13.02 -37.92
N THR A 879 -12.52 12.29 -38.73
CA THR A 879 -12.55 10.82 -38.69
C THR A 879 -11.55 10.34 -37.66
N CYS A 880 -12.04 9.60 -36.66
CA CYS A 880 -11.21 8.68 -35.91
C CYS A 880 -11.47 7.29 -36.50
N CYS A 881 -10.49 6.40 -36.49
CA CYS A 881 -10.80 4.99 -36.71
C CYS A 881 -11.77 4.55 -35.61
N ASP A 882 -12.94 4.03 -35.98
CA ASP A 882 -13.79 3.32 -35.04
C ASP A 882 -13.02 2.06 -34.65
N PHE A 883 -12.44 2.06 -33.44
CA PHE A 883 -11.57 0.99 -32.93
C PHE A 883 -12.26 -0.40 -32.90
N THR A 884 -13.55 -0.47 -33.23
CA THR A 884 -14.34 -1.69 -33.46
C THR A 884 -13.85 -2.54 -34.63
N CYS A 885 -13.11 -1.98 -35.60
CA CYS A 885 -12.54 -2.72 -36.73
C CYS A 885 -11.32 -3.57 -36.37
N CYS A 886 -10.78 -3.45 -35.15
CA CYS A 886 -9.63 -4.21 -34.70
C CYS A 886 -10.03 -5.45 -33.88
N GLY A 887 -11.27 -5.93 -34.01
CA GLY A 887 -11.79 -7.17 -33.40
C GLY A 887 -11.22 -8.42 -34.05
#